data_AF-A0A0T7GEV2-F1
#
_entry.id   AF-A0A0T7GEV2-F1
#
_cell.length_a   1.000
_cell.length_b   1.000
_cell.length_c   1.000
_cell.angle_alpha   90.00
_cell.angle_beta   90.00
_cell.angle_gamma   90.00
#
_symmetry.space_group_name_H-M   'P 1'
#
loop_
_entity.id
_entity.type
_entity.pdbx_description
1 polymer ?
#
loop_
_entity_poly.entity_id
_entity_poly.type
_entity_poly.pdbx_seq_one_letter_code
_entity_poly.pdbx_strand_id
1 'polypeptide(L)'
;MPRWSLDDLNRPLHSIDLIATDVFDTLLLRNGLSQRSRIIAGEKTFARFLQSQGSPMCADELIRARLLAEKMAYRALNMGGGRGEVCLSDVICRQVAILGLSRTVIEKRVAIEIEIEKRALFANGDFAMLLRRHRQAGVKVVAITDTGLAGEKVGELIDHFHGPGLLDAIYSSADLKASKRQGDLFSLVLKAERVDASRTLHIGDDLLADCLVPKSMGIQTIHMPKNRLKRLVSKGNGALAEGLRQVRNGSASRRAIPPMGDQVHFGEHVFGPIVAEFCLFLWLYGQQVSTDRDATMLFCARGGLGIREAFERLQSVLDLPLSLKRENILISRLIAARSAVAARSPAVLDELGREFECASFAAVAHALGKGSYDLPDEWRQIFDASRFFDMLDTTAGSAVAQDIDSQNDYFKIHIGQIAGDAKRIILCDTGLYGSTQRLLSAGLPEHRFETVQFARCNYKGLSEDHFPNVAGLVVEDRFYDPFKTRTVVLRYWHIIESLFEPAIPSVKTLSMGRDGMVIGNSGEIRFGRLDPAAGNPLLTGVLRYIDGLASGAQVLRDADPAWLRLKQAIVNPSKADMAALGVAPRSVDFGRGEFIATVTPATRAGMARKLMAVKSQLWREGAIAQEFPRLKPALLRAVGMAHALRGFSAKLNR
;
A
#
# COMPACT_ATOMS: atom_id res chain seq x y z
N MET A 1 -19.18 -7.69 38.48
CA MET A 1 -18.54 -6.39 38.77
C MET A 1 -19.59 -5.29 38.65
N PRO A 2 -19.61 -4.31 39.58
CA PRO A 2 -20.55 -3.19 39.53
C PRO A 2 -20.37 -2.38 38.25
N ARG A 3 -21.48 -1.80 37.76
CA ARG A 3 -21.52 -1.01 36.52
C ARG A 3 -21.31 0.45 36.89
N TRP A 4 -20.11 0.96 36.67
CA TRP A 4 -19.74 2.32 37.00
C TRP A 4 -20.40 3.34 36.06
N SER A 5 -20.78 4.48 36.62
CA SER A 5 -21.37 5.64 35.97
C SER A 5 -20.63 6.91 36.37
N LEU A 6 -20.88 8.01 35.65
CA LEU A 6 -20.32 9.32 36.03
C LEU A 6 -20.81 9.79 37.41
N ASP A 7 -22.00 9.34 37.84
CA ASP A 7 -22.54 9.68 39.16
C ASP A 7 -21.72 9.04 40.30
N ASP A 8 -21.11 7.88 40.04
CA ASP A 8 -20.27 7.18 41.02
C ASP A 8 -18.98 7.96 41.34
N LEU A 9 -18.50 8.78 40.39
CA LEU A 9 -17.32 9.62 40.59
C LEU A 9 -17.57 10.77 41.57
N ASN A 10 -18.82 11.08 41.90
CA ASN A 10 -19.14 12.10 42.92
C ASN A 10 -18.84 11.62 44.35
N ARG A 11 -18.51 10.32 44.53
CA ARG A 11 -18.20 9.71 45.82
C ARG A 11 -16.70 9.37 45.93
N PRO A 12 -16.13 9.26 47.14
CA PRO A 12 -14.75 8.81 47.32
C PRO A 12 -14.52 7.40 46.76
N LEU A 13 -13.40 7.19 46.06
CA LEU A 13 -13.06 5.94 45.39
C LEU A 13 -12.07 5.10 46.22
N HIS A 14 -12.52 4.49 47.31
CA HIS A 14 -11.64 3.80 48.26
C HIS A 14 -10.87 2.57 47.71
N SER A 15 -11.29 2.02 46.57
CA SER A 15 -10.67 0.84 45.93
C SER A 15 -9.90 1.15 44.65
N ILE A 16 -9.75 2.42 44.29
CA ILE A 16 -9.11 2.86 43.05
C ILE A 16 -7.86 3.66 43.41
N ASP A 17 -6.71 3.25 42.87
CA ASP A 17 -5.44 3.96 43.06
C ASP A 17 -5.08 4.84 41.86
N LEU A 18 -5.62 4.49 40.68
CA LEU A 18 -5.34 5.15 39.42
C LEU A 18 -6.62 5.44 38.65
N ILE A 19 -6.82 6.71 38.31
CA ILE A 19 -7.81 7.13 37.32
C ILE A 19 -7.08 7.42 36.01
N ALA A 20 -7.40 6.65 34.98
CA ALA A 20 -7.01 6.92 33.61
C ALA A 20 -8.15 7.64 32.88
N THR A 21 -7.82 8.67 32.11
CA THR A 21 -8.79 9.34 31.25
C THR A 21 -8.33 9.36 29.81
N ASP A 22 -9.28 9.17 28.89
CA ASP A 22 -9.09 9.59 27.52
C ASP A 22 -9.04 11.13 27.41
N VAL A 23 -8.42 11.63 26.35
CA VAL A 23 -8.24 13.07 26.13
C VAL A 23 -9.26 13.64 25.17
N PHE A 24 -9.32 13.17 23.93
CA PHE A 24 -10.09 13.82 22.87
C PHE A 24 -11.51 13.31 22.82
N ASP A 25 -12.48 14.22 22.84
CA ASP A 25 -13.90 13.96 23.00
C ASP A 25 -14.31 13.38 24.37
N THR A 26 -13.36 13.38 25.33
CA THR A 26 -13.58 13.04 26.75
C THR A 26 -13.20 14.23 27.65
N LEU A 27 -11.90 14.51 27.83
CA LEU A 27 -11.40 15.64 28.63
C LEU A 27 -11.40 16.97 27.86
N LEU A 28 -11.13 16.92 26.56
CA LEU A 28 -11.16 18.04 25.62
C LEU A 28 -12.21 17.73 24.54
N LEU A 29 -13.23 18.57 24.43
CA LEU A 29 -14.36 18.36 23.53
C LEU A 29 -14.17 19.12 22.22
N ARG A 30 -14.69 18.57 21.11
CA ARG A 30 -14.60 19.21 19.77
C ARG A 30 -15.83 20.05 19.42
N ASN A 31 -15.60 21.19 18.76
CA ASN A 31 -16.63 22.12 18.30
C ASN A 31 -17.35 21.69 17.00
N GLY A 32 -17.15 20.45 16.54
CA GLY A 32 -17.80 19.90 15.36
C GLY A 32 -17.04 20.10 14.04
N LEU A 33 -15.90 20.79 14.04
CA LEU A 33 -15.02 20.82 12.86
C LEU A 33 -14.46 19.42 12.57
N SER A 34 -14.46 19.04 11.30
CA SER A 34 -13.88 17.77 10.86
C SER A 34 -12.35 17.80 10.87
N GLN A 35 -11.71 16.63 11.02
CA GLN A 35 -10.26 16.50 10.81
C GLN A 35 -9.85 17.06 9.45
N ARG A 36 -10.64 16.80 8.40
CA ARG A 36 -10.39 17.30 7.05
C ARG A 36 -10.36 18.83 7.01
N SER A 37 -11.31 19.49 7.65
CA SER A 37 -11.40 20.94 7.71
C SER A 37 -10.25 21.56 8.50
N ARG A 38 -9.83 20.90 9.60
CA ARG A 38 -8.64 21.31 10.38
C ARG A 38 -7.37 21.22 9.54
N ILE A 39 -7.15 20.12 8.81
CA ILE A 39 -6.01 19.98 7.88
C ILE A 39 -6.03 21.12 6.85
N ILE A 40 -7.17 21.37 6.19
CA ILE A 40 -7.29 22.45 5.19
C ILE A 40 -6.96 23.83 5.81
N ALA A 41 -7.40 24.10 7.03
CA ALA A 41 -7.12 25.35 7.73
C ALA A 41 -5.63 25.48 8.12
N GLY A 42 -5.02 24.39 8.58
CA GLY A 42 -3.60 24.30 8.89
C GLY A 42 -2.75 24.58 7.65
N GLU A 43 -3.01 23.89 6.54
CA GLU A 43 -2.25 24.07 5.31
C GLU A 43 -2.43 25.45 4.67
N LYS A 44 -3.62 26.07 4.77
CA LYS A 44 -3.82 27.47 4.36
C LYS A 44 -3.00 28.44 5.22
N THR A 45 -2.84 28.14 6.50
CA THR A 45 -2.02 28.96 7.41
C THR A 45 -0.53 28.75 7.12
N PHE A 46 -0.13 27.51 6.85
CA PHE A 46 1.22 27.19 6.45
C PHE A 46 1.60 27.81 5.09
N ALA A 47 0.70 27.80 4.10
CA ALA A 47 0.91 28.48 2.83
C ALA A 47 1.21 29.98 2.99
N ARG A 48 0.46 30.67 3.88
CA ARG A 48 0.70 32.09 4.19
C ARG A 48 2.04 32.30 4.89
N PHE A 49 2.41 31.41 5.80
CA PHE A 49 3.73 31.44 6.43
C PHE A 49 4.83 31.27 5.38
N LEU A 50 4.76 30.25 4.53
CA LEU A 50 5.73 30.01 3.46
C LEU A 50 5.83 31.21 2.49
N GLN A 51 4.70 31.83 2.15
CA GLN A 51 4.67 33.07 1.36
C GLN A 51 5.44 34.21 2.05
N SER A 52 5.26 34.39 3.37
CA SER A 52 5.99 35.40 4.13
C SER A 52 7.50 35.13 4.24
N GLN A 53 7.92 33.87 4.03
CA GLN A 53 9.32 33.45 4.00
C GLN A 53 9.91 33.44 2.57
N GLY A 54 9.19 33.97 1.58
CA GLY A 54 9.66 34.03 0.19
C GLY A 54 9.61 32.70 -0.58
N SER A 55 8.94 31.68 -0.03
CA SER A 55 8.80 30.35 -0.67
C SER A 55 7.33 30.01 -0.92
N PRO A 56 6.60 30.79 -1.76
CA PRO A 56 5.16 30.61 -1.93
C PRO A 56 4.84 29.22 -2.49
N MET A 57 3.83 28.56 -1.89
CA MET A 57 3.34 27.27 -2.34
C MET A 57 1.82 27.27 -2.35
N CYS A 58 1.21 26.54 -3.29
CA CYS A 58 -0.23 26.43 -3.34
C CYS A 58 -0.71 25.61 -2.13
N ALA A 59 -1.72 26.13 -1.41
CA ALA A 59 -2.33 25.40 -0.30
C ALA A 59 -2.85 24.02 -0.71
N ASP A 60 -3.25 23.84 -1.98
CA ASP A 60 -3.72 22.54 -2.46
C ASP A 60 -2.61 21.48 -2.50
N GLU A 61 -1.40 21.89 -2.88
CA GLU A 61 -0.22 21.01 -2.94
C GLU A 61 0.18 20.57 -1.55
N LEU A 62 0.17 21.51 -0.60
CA LEU A 62 0.39 21.24 0.81
C LEU A 62 -0.63 20.23 1.36
N ILE A 63 -1.92 20.44 1.08
CA ILE A 63 -2.99 19.52 1.48
C ILE A 63 -2.77 18.13 0.88
N ARG A 64 -2.51 18.04 -0.44
CA ARG A 64 -2.26 16.75 -1.11
C ARG A 64 -1.08 16.02 -0.49
N ALA A 65 0.03 16.70 -0.30
CA ALA A 65 1.24 16.14 0.31
C ALA A 65 0.99 15.64 1.74
N ARG A 66 0.32 16.44 2.59
CA ARG A 66 -0.02 16.08 3.98
C ARG A 66 -0.87 14.81 4.05
N LEU A 67 -1.89 14.72 3.19
CA LEU A 67 -2.81 13.58 3.17
C LEU A 67 -2.15 12.34 2.59
N LEU A 68 -1.29 12.52 1.59
CA LEU A 68 -0.57 11.43 0.99
C LEU A 68 0.42 10.81 1.98
N ALA A 69 1.19 11.65 2.69
CA ALA A 69 2.13 11.20 3.72
C ALA A 69 1.43 10.40 4.82
N GLU A 70 0.29 10.88 5.31
CA GLU A 70 -0.53 10.17 6.30
C GLU A 70 -1.12 8.87 5.75
N LYS A 71 -1.70 8.91 4.55
CA LYS A 71 -2.29 7.73 3.92
C LYS A 71 -1.26 6.61 3.79
N MET A 72 -0.05 6.92 3.30
CA MET A 72 1.02 5.93 3.12
C MET A 72 1.61 5.46 4.45
N ALA A 73 1.66 6.31 5.46
CA ALA A 73 2.08 5.91 6.80
C ALA A 73 1.12 4.89 7.42
N TYR A 74 -0.18 5.18 7.44
CA TYR A 74 -1.18 4.22 7.94
C TYR A 74 -1.23 2.95 7.09
N ARG A 75 -1.02 3.08 5.78
CA ARG A 75 -0.89 1.93 4.87
C ARG A 75 0.21 0.97 5.34
N ALA A 76 1.42 1.49 5.58
CA ALA A 76 2.56 0.70 6.03
C ALA A 76 2.38 0.14 7.45
N LEU A 77 1.78 0.92 8.35
CA LEU A 77 1.47 0.50 9.72
C LEU A 77 0.50 -0.70 9.71
N ASN A 78 -0.60 -0.59 8.96
CA ASN A 78 -1.62 -1.64 8.88
C ASN A 78 -1.05 -2.92 8.24
N MET A 79 -0.26 -2.81 7.18
CA MET A 79 0.46 -3.94 6.58
C MET A 79 1.42 -4.61 7.58
N GLY A 80 2.06 -3.81 8.44
CA GLY A 80 2.93 -4.25 9.53
C GLY A 80 2.20 -4.88 10.73
N GLY A 81 0.89 -5.13 10.64
CA GLY A 81 0.08 -5.73 11.71
C GLY A 81 -0.74 -4.70 12.50
N GLY A 82 -0.70 -3.43 12.10
CA GLY A 82 -1.57 -2.38 12.63
C GLY A 82 -1.34 -2.03 14.09
N ARG A 83 -0.18 -2.37 14.67
CA ARG A 83 0.16 -2.05 16.06
C ARG A 83 0.75 -0.65 16.15
N GLY A 84 0.20 0.17 17.05
CA GLY A 84 0.65 1.53 17.33
C GLY A 84 -0.10 2.61 16.57
N GLU A 85 0.53 3.79 16.43
CA GLU A 85 -0.07 4.98 15.85
C GLU A 85 0.94 5.74 14.98
N VAL A 86 0.45 6.42 13.95
CA VAL A 86 1.27 7.28 13.09
C VAL A 86 1.50 8.63 13.76
N CYS A 87 2.77 8.93 14.08
CA CYS A 87 3.16 10.22 14.63
C CYS A 87 2.95 11.35 13.61
N LEU A 88 2.30 12.44 14.05
CA LEU A 88 2.04 13.62 13.24
C LEU A 88 3.35 14.30 12.80
N SER A 89 4.34 14.38 13.70
CA SER A 89 5.63 15.00 13.39
C SER A 89 6.32 14.26 12.24
N ASP A 90 6.26 12.92 12.21
CA ASP A 90 6.79 12.13 11.10
C ASP A 90 6.03 12.40 9.80
N VAL A 91 4.71 12.52 9.86
CA VAL A 91 3.89 12.90 8.70
C VAL A 91 4.26 14.28 8.17
N ILE A 92 4.48 15.26 9.05
CA ILE A 92 4.92 16.61 8.67
C ILE A 92 6.33 16.59 8.09
N CYS A 93 7.27 15.85 8.69
CA CYS A 93 8.62 15.67 8.15
C CYS A 93 8.57 15.12 6.72
N ARG A 94 7.75 14.08 6.49
CA ARG A 94 7.55 13.47 5.17
C ARG A 94 6.89 14.44 4.18
N GLN A 95 5.88 15.18 4.62
CA GLN A 95 5.24 16.22 3.81
C GLN A 95 6.26 17.28 3.35
N VAL A 96 7.05 17.82 4.27
CA VAL A 96 8.09 18.83 3.99
C VAL A 96 9.13 18.28 3.02
N ALA A 97 9.58 17.04 3.23
CA ALA A 97 10.57 16.38 2.39
C ALA A 97 10.09 16.21 0.93
N ILE A 98 8.92 15.60 0.69
CA ILE A 98 8.44 15.39 -0.68
C ILE A 98 8.13 16.70 -1.42
N LEU A 99 7.89 17.79 -0.70
CA LEU A 99 7.69 19.10 -1.27
C LEU A 99 8.99 19.86 -1.57
N GLY A 100 10.16 19.31 -1.19
CA GLY A 100 11.46 19.96 -1.33
C GLY A 100 11.60 21.20 -0.44
N LEU A 101 10.87 21.26 0.68
CA LEU A 101 10.93 22.38 1.61
C LEU A 101 12.04 22.17 2.65
N SER A 102 12.63 23.27 3.12
CA SER A 102 13.64 23.23 4.18
C SER A 102 13.09 22.60 5.47
N ARG A 103 13.90 21.76 6.13
CA ARG A 103 13.55 21.15 7.43
C ARG A 103 13.31 22.18 8.54
N THR A 104 13.83 23.39 8.39
CA THR A 104 13.65 24.49 9.36
C THR A 104 12.18 24.90 9.56
N VAL A 105 11.30 24.56 8.62
CA VAL A 105 9.87 24.91 8.72
C VAL A 105 9.05 23.89 9.52
N ILE A 106 9.62 22.73 9.86
CA ILE A 106 8.91 21.59 10.48
C ILE A 106 8.31 22.00 11.83
N GLU A 107 9.10 22.60 12.71
CA GLU A 107 8.62 23.04 14.03
C GLU A 107 7.48 24.04 13.91
N LYS A 108 7.60 25.01 13.00
CA LYS A 108 6.53 25.97 12.73
C LYS A 108 5.28 25.28 12.20
N ARG A 109 5.42 24.29 11.32
CA ARG A 109 4.29 23.52 10.79
C ARG A 109 3.60 22.71 11.88
N VAL A 110 4.34 22.09 12.79
CA VAL A 110 3.78 21.39 13.97
C VAL A 110 3.03 22.38 14.86
N ALA A 111 3.63 23.54 15.16
CA ALA A 111 2.98 24.58 15.96
C ALA A 111 1.68 25.09 15.33
N ILE A 112 1.62 25.24 14.00
CA ILE A 112 0.37 25.56 13.29
C ILE A 112 -0.70 24.50 13.53
N GLU A 113 -0.35 23.20 13.60
CA GLU A 113 -1.33 22.16 13.93
C GLU A 113 -1.90 22.35 15.32
N ILE A 114 -1.05 22.60 16.32
CA ILE A 114 -1.46 22.82 17.72
C ILE A 114 -2.37 24.04 17.83
N GLU A 115 -2.07 25.13 17.12
CA GLU A 115 -2.93 26.31 17.09
C GLU A 115 -4.29 26.06 16.43
N ILE A 116 -4.36 25.17 15.43
CA ILE A 116 -5.64 24.74 14.84
C ILE A 116 -6.41 23.86 15.83
N GLU A 117 -5.73 22.99 16.59
CA GLU A 117 -6.35 22.18 17.64
C GLU A 117 -6.94 23.04 18.75
N LYS A 118 -6.21 24.05 19.25
CA LYS A 118 -6.72 25.03 20.24
C LYS A 118 -7.99 25.74 19.79
N ARG A 119 -8.17 25.98 18.49
CA ARG A 119 -9.41 26.61 17.95
C ARG A 119 -10.56 25.63 17.76
N ALA A 120 -10.26 24.34 17.66
CA ALA A 120 -11.25 23.29 17.44
C ALA A 120 -11.74 22.63 18.74
N LEU A 121 -11.00 22.81 19.82
CA LEU A 121 -11.23 22.20 21.12
C LEU A 121 -11.80 23.19 22.13
N PHE A 122 -12.45 22.66 23.15
CA PHE A 122 -12.85 23.39 24.35
C PHE A 122 -12.86 22.45 25.57
N ALA A 123 -12.81 23.03 26.76
CA ALA A 123 -12.71 22.30 28.02
C ALA A 123 -13.99 21.50 28.35
N ASN A 124 -13.83 20.24 28.79
CA ASN A 124 -14.85 19.57 29.60
C ASN A 124 -14.66 19.94 31.08
N GLY A 125 -15.11 21.15 31.45
CA GLY A 125 -14.80 21.77 32.75
C GLY A 125 -15.28 20.95 33.96
N ASP A 126 -16.53 20.48 33.92
CA ASP A 126 -17.13 19.70 35.02
C ASP A 126 -16.35 18.42 35.27
N PHE A 127 -15.96 17.73 34.19
CA PHE A 127 -15.18 16.50 34.29
C PHE A 127 -13.75 16.77 34.77
N ALA A 128 -13.10 17.84 34.32
CA ALA A 128 -11.78 18.22 34.81
C ALA A 128 -11.80 18.57 36.31
N MET A 129 -12.83 19.25 36.79
CA MET A 129 -13.01 19.53 38.22
C MET A 129 -13.14 18.25 39.06
N LEU A 130 -13.85 17.25 38.54
CA LEU A 130 -14.00 15.94 39.17
C LEU A 130 -12.65 15.22 39.30
N LEU A 131 -11.85 15.22 38.24
CA LEU A 131 -10.49 14.66 38.26
C LEU A 131 -9.59 15.39 39.26
N ARG A 132 -9.64 16.74 39.31
CA ARG A 132 -8.88 17.53 40.30
C ARG A 132 -9.23 17.13 41.73
N ARG A 133 -10.51 16.89 42.02
CA ARG A 133 -10.98 16.50 43.36
C ARG A 133 -10.40 15.16 43.80
N HIS A 134 -10.38 14.17 42.90
CA HIS A 134 -9.78 12.85 43.19
C HIS A 134 -8.26 12.95 43.34
N ARG A 135 -7.60 13.77 42.51
CA ARG A 135 -6.16 14.03 42.65
C ARG A 135 -5.82 14.65 44.00
N GLN A 136 -6.60 15.65 44.44
CA GLN A 136 -6.44 16.28 45.76
C GLN A 136 -6.72 15.30 46.92
N ALA A 137 -7.55 14.28 46.69
CA ALA A 137 -7.79 13.20 47.64
C ALA A 137 -6.69 12.11 47.65
N GLY A 138 -5.63 12.29 46.85
CA GLY A 138 -4.48 11.38 46.80
C GLY A 138 -4.55 10.27 45.76
N VAL A 139 -5.59 10.24 44.92
CA VAL A 139 -5.70 9.28 43.80
C VAL A 139 -4.86 9.77 42.63
N LYS A 140 -4.05 8.91 42.02
CA LYS A 140 -3.25 9.30 40.85
C LYS A 140 -4.14 9.45 39.63
N VAL A 141 -3.93 10.50 38.83
CA VAL A 141 -4.71 10.76 37.61
C VAL A 141 -3.80 10.87 36.40
N VAL A 142 -4.04 10.05 35.38
CA VAL A 142 -3.22 10.03 34.15
C VAL A 142 -4.09 10.13 32.91
N ALA A 143 -3.53 10.64 31.82
CA ALA A 143 -4.16 10.56 30.50
C ALA A 143 -3.60 9.38 29.70
N ILE A 144 -4.49 8.66 29.02
CA ILE A 144 -4.15 7.66 28.01
C ILE A 144 -4.87 8.08 26.74
N THR A 145 -4.17 8.28 25.62
CA THR A 145 -4.79 8.80 24.38
C THR A 145 -4.25 8.09 23.14
N ASP A 146 -5.17 7.68 22.26
CA ASP A 146 -4.84 7.20 20.91
C ASP A 146 -4.84 8.41 19.97
N THR A 147 -3.65 8.98 19.75
CA THR A 147 -3.44 10.17 18.92
C THR A 147 -2.07 10.17 18.27
N GLY A 148 -1.97 10.77 17.09
CA GLY A 148 -0.68 11.03 16.43
C GLY A 148 0.15 12.13 17.10
N LEU A 149 -0.36 12.81 18.14
CA LEU A 149 0.37 13.83 18.88
C LEU A 149 1.24 13.22 19.99
N ALA A 150 2.48 13.69 20.11
CA ALA A 150 3.32 13.36 21.26
C ALA A 150 2.70 13.85 22.57
N GLY A 151 2.96 13.15 23.67
CA GLY A 151 2.43 13.45 25.01
C GLY A 151 2.73 14.87 25.46
N GLU A 152 3.89 15.42 25.10
CA GLU A 152 4.26 16.82 25.35
C GLU A 152 3.23 17.80 24.74
N LYS A 153 2.84 17.59 23.47
CA LYS A 153 1.88 18.46 22.78
C LYS A 153 0.45 18.25 23.25
N VAL A 154 0.12 17.02 23.67
CA VAL A 154 -1.14 16.75 24.36
C VAL A 154 -1.19 17.50 25.68
N GLY A 155 -0.10 17.52 26.44
CA GLY A 155 0.04 18.31 27.67
C GLY A 155 -0.15 19.81 27.43
N GLU A 156 0.48 20.37 26.39
CA GLU A 156 0.29 21.77 26.00
C GLU A 156 -1.19 22.11 25.75
N LEU A 157 -1.93 21.21 25.09
CA LEU A 157 -3.37 21.38 24.86
C LEU A 157 -4.18 21.31 26.16
N ILE A 158 -3.88 20.33 27.02
CA ILE A 158 -4.58 20.17 28.31
C ILE A 158 -4.36 21.39 29.20
N ASP A 159 -3.11 21.84 29.32
CA ASP A 159 -2.76 23.00 30.14
C ASP A 159 -3.37 24.29 29.60
N HIS A 160 -3.48 24.44 28.27
CA HIS A 160 -4.14 25.60 27.65
C HIS A 160 -5.61 25.74 28.08
N PHE A 161 -6.34 24.62 28.20
CA PHE A 161 -7.78 24.65 28.51
C PHE A 161 -8.11 24.50 29.98
N HIS A 162 -7.33 23.70 30.71
CA HIS A 162 -7.62 23.33 32.09
C HIS A 162 -6.62 23.91 33.10
N GLY A 163 -5.51 24.48 32.65
CA GLY A 163 -4.39 24.90 33.48
C GLY A 163 -3.50 23.72 33.93
N PRO A 164 -2.26 24.00 34.36
CA PRO A 164 -1.31 22.96 34.75
C PRO A 164 -1.76 22.16 35.98
N GLY A 165 -1.16 20.99 36.16
CA GLY A 165 -1.37 20.16 37.34
C GLY A 165 -2.75 19.51 37.41
N LEU A 166 -3.40 19.27 36.27
CA LEU A 166 -4.58 18.41 36.22
C LEU A 166 -4.22 16.92 36.30
N LEU A 167 -3.12 16.54 35.65
CA LEU A 167 -2.69 15.15 35.47
C LEU A 167 -1.27 14.94 36.00
N ASP A 168 -0.99 13.72 36.44
CA ASP A 168 0.33 13.29 36.92
C ASP A 168 1.22 12.74 35.79
N ALA A 169 0.61 12.18 34.74
CA ALA A 169 1.30 11.69 33.55
C ALA A 169 0.39 11.67 32.31
N ILE A 170 1.00 11.68 31.12
CA ILE A 170 0.32 11.58 29.83
C ILE A 170 0.99 10.49 29.01
N TYR A 171 0.19 9.52 28.58
CA TYR A 171 0.61 8.40 27.74
C TYR A 171 -0.07 8.49 26.38
N SER A 172 0.73 8.74 25.34
CA SER A 172 0.26 8.81 23.95
C SER A 172 0.66 7.57 23.17
N SER A 173 -0.25 7.09 22.32
CA SER A 173 0.01 6.02 21.36
C SER A 173 1.16 6.34 20.39
N ALA A 174 1.38 7.63 20.06
CA ALA A 174 2.48 8.06 19.21
C ALA A 174 3.85 7.84 19.88
N ASP A 175 3.95 8.06 21.20
CA ASP A 175 5.21 7.94 21.93
C ASP A 175 5.53 6.47 22.24
N LEU A 176 4.50 5.71 22.64
CA LEU A 176 4.65 4.33 23.07
C LEU A 176 4.51 3.30 21.94
N LYS A 177 4.17 3.75 20.72
CA LYS A 177 3.89 2.89 19.55
C LYS A 177 2.92 1.75 19.88
N ALA A 178 1.92 2.03 20.73
CA ALA A 178 0.95 1.09 21.25
C ALA A 178 -0.46 1.67 21.13
N SER A 179 -1.50 0.82 21.13
CA SER A 179 -2.89 1.25 20.91
C SER A 179 -3.82 0.87 22.06
N LYS A 180 -4.84 1.67 22.35
CA LYS A 180 -5.89 1.23 23.30
C LYS A 180 -6.67 0.05 22.77
N ARG A 181 -6.96 0.03 21.46
CA ARG A 181 -7.79 -0.99 20.79
C ARG A 181 -7.21 -2.41 20.88
N GLN A 182 -5.89 -2.55 21.02
CA GLN A 182 -5.23 -3.85 21.20
C GLN A 182 -4.86 -4.14 22.65
N GLY A 183 -5.07 -3.19 23.57
CA GLY A 183 -4.78 -3.34 25.00
C GLY A 183 -3.30 -3.18 25.38
N ASP A 184 -2.40 -3.06 24.41
CA ASP A 184 -0.96 -2.91 24.64
C ASP A 184 -0.63 -1.57 25.32
N LEU A 185 -1.35 -0.49 24.97
CA LEU A 185 -1.15 0.80 25.63
C LEU A 185 -1.53 0.74 27.12
N PHE A 186 -2.66 0.11 27.47
CA PHE A 186 -3.03 -0.08 28.88
C PHE A 186 -2.03 -0.94 29.63
N SER A 187 -1.52 -2.01 28.99
CA SER A 187 -0.52 -2.90 29.60
C SER A 187 0.77 -2.14 29.96
N LEU A 188 1.22 -1.25 29.06
CA LEU A 188 2.39 -0.40 29.31
C LEU A 188 2.13 0.60 30.45
N VAL A 189 0.94 1.20 30.51
CA VAL A 189 0.58 2.15 31.56
C VAL A 189 0.50 1.47 32.93
N LEU A 190 -0.20 0.34 33.05
CA LEU A 190 -0.29 -0.40 34.32
C LEU A 190 1.10 -0.78 34.85
N LYS A 191 2.01 -1.18 33.96
CA LYS A 191 3.40 -1.49 34.31
C LYS A 191 4.20 -0.25 34.73
N ALA A 192 4.07 0.86 34.02
CA ALA A 192 4.75 2.11 34.33
C ALA A 192 4.27 2.68 35.68
N GLU A 193 2.97 2.62 35.92
CA GLU A 193 2.32 3.12 37.13
C GLU A 193 2.43 2.15 38.33
N ARG A 194 2.75 0.88 38.07
CA ARG A 194 2.85 -0.19 39.08
C ARG A 194 1.53 -0.38 39.84
N VAL A 195 0.42 -0.35 39.12
CA VAL A 195 -0.94 -0.50 39.67
C VAL A 195 -1.62 -1.71 39.04
N ASP A 196 -2.39 -2.44 39.84
CA ASP A 196 -3.20 -3.56 39.36
C ASP A 196 -4.38 -3.08 38.51
N ALA A 197 -4.72 -3.83 37.47
CA ALA A 197 -5.86 -3.53 36.60
C ALA A 197 -7.17 -3.34 37.39
N SER A 198 -7.40 -4.20 38.39
CA SER A 198 -8.60 -4.13 39.25
C SER A 198 -8.70 -2.86 40.09
N ARG A 199 -7.59 -2.15 40.33
CA ARG A 199 -7.51 -0.89 41.09
C ARG A 199 -7.41 0.33 40.17
N THR A 200 -7.64 0.14 38.87
CA THR A 200 -7.61 1.18 37.85
C THR A 200 -9.02 1.45 37.32
N LEU A 201 -9.37 2.72 37.20
CA LEU A 201 -10.61 3.19 36.57
C LEU A 201 -10.27 3.96 35.30
N HIS A 202 -10.70 3.50 34.14
CA HIS A 202 -10.55 4.22 32.87
C HIS A 202 -11.86 4.88 32.44
N ILE A 203 -11.77 6.11 31.92
CA ILE A 203 -12.92 6.92 31.52
C ILE A 203 -12.67 7.40 30.09
N GLY A 204 -13.61 7.13 29.18
CA GLY A 204 -13.46 7.56 27.80
C GLY A 204 -14.69 7.38 26.94
N ASP A 205 -14.60 7.85 25.70
CA ASP A 205 -15.75 7.97 24.81
C ASP A 205 -15.95 6.78 23.85
N ASP A 206 -14.87 6.06 23.50
CA ASP A 206 -14.94 4.97 22.54
C ASP A 206 -15.33 3.68 23.26
N LEU A 207 -16.45 3.08 22.84
CA LEU A 207 -16.96 1.87 23.48
C LEU A 207 -15.98 0.69 23.39
N LEU A 208 -15.25 0.55 22.28
CA LEU A 208 -14.30 -0.54 22.12
C LEU A 208 -13.00 -0.23 22.87
N ALA A 209 -12.38 0.90 22.55
CA ALA A 209 -11.03 1.26 22.98
C ALA A 209 -10.98 1.68 24.46
N ASP A 210 -12.00 2.38 24.98
CA ASP A 210 -12.01 2.90 26.34
C ASP A 210 -12.89 2.08 27.29
N CYS A 211 -13.69 1.13 26.80
CA CYS A 211 -14.57 0.33 27.66
C CYS A 211 -14.35 -1.17 27.50
N LEU A 212 -14.63 -1.74 26.33
CA LEU A 212 -14.61 -3.21 26.17
C LEU A 212 -13.22 -3.81 26.32
N VAL A 213 -12.20 -3.21 25.69
CA VAL A 213 -10.81 -3.69 25.77
C VAL A 213 -10.26 -3.57 27.20
N PRO A 214 -10.23 -2.39 27.85
CA PRO A 214 -9.74 -2.29 29.23
C PRO A 214 -10.53 -3.17 30.20
N LYS A 215 -11.84 -3.29 30.04
CA LYS A 215 -12.67 -4.19 30.86
C LYS A 215 -12.27 -5.66 30.72
N SER A 216 -11.92 -6.10 29.51
CA SER A 216 -11.41 -7.47 29.29
C SER A 216 -10.06 -7.73 29.98
N MET A 217 -9.31 -6.67 30.30
CA MET A 217 -8.06 -6.72 31.05
C MET A 217 -8.25 -6.59 32.57
N GLY A 218 -9.48 -6.51 33.06
CA GLY A 218 -9.80 -6.32 34.47
C GLY A 218 -9.81 -4.87 34.96
N ILE A 219 -9.69 -3.90 34.05
CA ILE A 219 -9.79 -2.46 34.36
C ILE A 219 -11.26 -2.08 34.52
N GLN A 220 -11.57 -1.25 35.52
CA GLN A 220 -12.92 -0.72 35.72
C GLN A 220 -13.15 0.42 34.72
N THR A 221 -14.34 0.56 34.13
CA THR A 221 -14.54 1.49 33.00
C THR A 221 -15.82 2.31 33.12
N ILE A 222 -15.75 3.60 32.78
CA ILE A 222 -16.92 4.48 32.59
C ILE A 222 -16.95 4.94 31.14
N HIS A 223 -18.10 4.71 30.47
CA HIS A 223 -18.33 5.17 29.11
C HIS A 223 -18.92 6.59 29.10
N MET A 224 -18.28 7.53 28.42
CA MET A 224 -18.74 8.90 28.21
C MET A 224 -19.18 9.10 26.75
N PRO A 225 -20.44 8.82 26.38
CA PRO A 225 -20.83 8.75 24.98
C PRO A 225 -20.75 10.10 24.25
N LYS A 226 -20.18 10.09 23.05
CA LYS A 226 -20.23 11.20 22.09
C LYS A 226 -21.67 11.61 21.75
N ASN A 227 -21.92 12.91 21.67
CA ASN A 227 -23.18 13.43 21.14
C ASN A 227 -23.31 13.10 19.64
N ARG A 228 -24.30 12.28 19.27
CA ARG A 228 -24.54 11.82 17.89
C ARG A 228 -24.75 12.96 16.90
N LEU A 229 -25.36 14.07 17.32
CA LEU A 229 -25.61 15.23 16.46
C LEU A 229 -24.28 15.89 16.02
N LYS A 230 -23.34 16.07 16.96
CA LYS A 230 -22.01 16.64 16.66
C LYS A 230 -21.22 15.79 15.66
N ARG A 231 -21.35 14.46 15.74
CA ARG A 231 -20.71 13.54 14.78
C ARG A 231 -21.24 13.72 13.35
N LEU A 232 -22.55 13.92 13.19
CA LEU A 232 -23.17 14.18 11.89
C LEU A 232 -22.74 15.54 11.32
N VAL A 233 -22.73 16.58 12.16
CA VAL A 233 -22.24 17.92 11.79
C VAL A 233 -20.78 17.85 11.30
N SER A 234 -19.92 17.13 12.00
CA SER A 234 -18.52 16.96 11.60
C SER A 234 -18.38 16.27 10.24
N LYS A 235 -19.14 15.20 9.98
CA LYS A 235 -19.13 14.52 8.67
C LYS A 235 -19.61 15.46 7.55
N GLY A 236 -20.69 16.20 7.77
CA GLY A 236 -21.21 17.17 6.80
C GLY A 236 -20.22 18.29 6.50
N ASN A 237 -19.59 18.84 7.54
CA ASN A 237 -18.57 19.87 7.43
C ASN A 237 -17.36 19.41 6.59
N GLY A 238 -16.88 18.19 6.80
CA GLY A 238 -15.78 17.62 6.03
C GLY A 238 -16.11 17.42 4.55
N ALA A 239 -17.32 16.92 4.25
CA ALA A 239 -17.78 16.74 2.87
C ALA A 239 -17.91 18.08 2.12
N LEU A 240 -18.45 19.11 2.78
CA LEU A 240 -18.56 20.46 2.21
C LEU A 240 -17.20 21.08 1.93
N ALA A 241 -16.26 20.97 2.89
CA ALA A 241 -14.91 21.49 2.73
C ALA A 241 -14.18 20.85 1.53
N GLU A 242 -14.36 19.53 1.34
CA GLU A 242 -13.78 18.82 0.20
C GLU A 242 -14.46 19.17 -1.12
N GLY A 243 -15.81 19.28 -1.13
CA GLY A 243 -16.56 19.67 -2.32
C GLY A 243 -16.14 21.05 -2.84
N LEU A 244 -16.05 22.05 -1.96
CA LEU A 244 -15.59 23.40 -2.30
C LEU A 244 -14.15 23.40 -2.85
N ARG A 245 -13.27 22.58 -2.27
CA ARG A 245 -11.89 22.41 -2.74
C ARG A 245 -11.87 21.83 -4.17
N GLN A 246 -12.62 20.76 -4.43
CA GLN A 246 -12.67 20.12 -5.74
C GLN A 246 -13.18 21.06 -6.83
N VAL A 247 -14.22 21.85 -6.55
CA VAL A 247 -14.75 22.85 -7.50
C VAL A 247 -13.70 23.90 -7.84
N ARG A 248 -12.98 24.42 -6.84
CA ARG A 248 -11.94 25.45 -7.04
C ARG A 248 -10.76 24.93 -7.88
N ASN A 249 -10.39 23.66 -7.69
CA ASN A 249 -9.28 23.04 -8.41
C ASN A 249 -9.67 22.52 -9.81
N GLY A 250 -10.95 22.20 -10.04
CA GLY A 250 -11.46 21.74 -11.33
C GLY A 250 -11.32 22.75 -12.48
N SER A 251 -11.06 24.02 -12.16
CA SER A 251 -10.78 25.09 -13.13
C SER A 251 -9.29 25.22 -13.45
N ALA A 252 -8.39 24.81 -12.54
CA ALA A 252 -6.93 25.02 -12.67
C ALA A 252 -6.18 23.86 -13.38
N SER A 253 -6.82 22.71 -13.57
CA SER A 253 -6.20 21.50 -14.16
C SER A 253 -6.85 21.09 -15.49
N ARG A 254 -6.55 21.84 -16.56
CA ARG A 254 -6.92 21.47 -17.93
C ARG A 254 -5.78 21.64 -18.94
N ARG A 255 -4.53 21.44 -18.51
CA ARG A 255 -3.45 21.28 -19.50
C ARG A 255 -3.60 19.89 -20.13
N ALA A 256 -4.32 19.83 -21.25
CA ALA A 256 -4.49 18.60 -22.00
C ALA A 256 -3.14 18.18 -22.58
N ILE A 257 -2.71 16.95 -22.29
CA ILE A 257 -1.54 16.36 -22.92
C ILE A 257 -1.97 15.88 -24.31
N PRO A 258 -1.30 16.31 -25.40
CA PRO A 258 -1.71 15.95 -26.74
C PRO A 258 -1.47 14.45 -27.04
N PRO A 259 -2.06 13.91 -28.12
CA PRO A 259 -1.68 12.61 -28.65
C PRO A 259 -0.21 12.56 -29.07
N MET A 260 0.48 11.47 -28.75
CA MET A 260 1.91 11.28 -29.04
C MET A 260 2.08 9.87 -29.62
N GLY A 261 2.75 9.76 -30.75
CA GLY A 261 2.97 8.47 -31.44
C GLY A 261 4.27 7.78 -31.04
N ASP A 262 5.18 8.50 -30.39
CA ASP A 262 6.48 8.00 -29.95
C ASP A 262 6.40 7.44 -28.52
N GLN A 263 6.97 6.25 -28.32
CA GLN A 263 6.93 5.56 -27.03
C GLN A 263 7.75 6.29 -25.96
N VAL A 264 8.90 6.88 -26.31
CA VAL A 264 9.73 7.61 -25.33
C VAL A 264 9.00 8.85 -24.83
N HIS A 265 8.42 9.64 -25.74
CA HIS A 265 7.65 10.82 -25.38
C HIS A 265 6.39 10.47 -24.57
N PHE A 266 5.68 9.38 -24.92
CA PHE A 266 4.56 8.88 -24.12
C PHE A 266 5.02 8.43 -22.74
N GLY A 267 6.15 7.73 -22.68
CA GLY A 267 6.85 7.35 -21.45
C GLY A 267 7.15 8.55 -20.57
N GLU A 268 7.66 9.64 -21.15
CA GLU A 268 8.05 10.86 -20.44
C GLU A 268 6.85 11.68 -19.96
N HIS A 269 5.86 11.93 -20.81
CA HIS A 269 4.80 12.89 -20.50
C HIS A 269 3.57 12.23 -19.84
N VAL A 270 3.40 10.92 -19.98
CA VAL A 270 2.25 10.19 -19.42
C VAL A 270 2.70 9.22 -18.33
N PHE A 271 3.58 8.26 -18.64
CA PHE A 271 4.03 7.32 -17.61
C PHE A 271 4.98 7.98 -16.60
N GLY A 272 5.77 8.98 -16.98
CA GLY A 272 6.75 9.66 -16.13
C GLY A 272 6.13 10.20 -14.85
N PRO A 273 5.14 11.10 -14.93
CA PRO A 273 4.42 11.60 -13.76
C PRO A 273 3.73 10.49 -12.94
N ILE A 274 3.19 9.47 -13.61
CA ILE A 274 2.47 8.36 -12.96
C ILE A 274 3.43 7.47 -12.16
N VAL A 275 4.59 7.13 -12.74
CA VAL A 275 5.61 6.32 -12.09
C VAL A 275 6.30 7.12 -11.00
N ALA A 276 6.58 8.41 -11.21
CA ALA A 276 7.12 9.28 -10.18
C ALA A 276 6.15 9.40 -8.99
N GLU A 277 4.83 9.51 -9.22
CA GLU A 277 3.81 9.48 -8.17
C GLU A 277 3.87 8.16 -7.39
N PHE A 278 3.95 7.03 -8.10
CA PHE A 278 4.10 5.71 -7.48
C PHE A 278 5.40 5.57 -6.65
N CYS A 279 6.53 6.08 -7.15
CA CYS A 279 7.81 6.09 -6.43
C CYS A 279 7.74 6.96 -5.17
N LEU A 280 7.04 8.11 -5.19
CA LEU A 280 6.77 8.88 -3.97
C LEU A 280 5.93 8.08 -2.96
N PHE A 281 4.94 7.31 -3.43
CA PHE A 281 4.13 6.47 -2.55
C PHE A 281 4.99 5.38 -1.92
N LEU A 282 5.86 4.75 -2.71
CA LEU A 282 6.80 3.74 -2.25
C LEU A 282 7.80 4.32 -1.24
N TRP A 283 8.28 5.55 -1.46
CA TRP A 283 9.18 6.23 -0.52
C TRP A 283 8.48 6.51 0.80
N LEU A 284 7.28 7.11 0.77
CA LEU A 284 6.49 7.40 1.97
C LEU A 284 6.13 6.14 2.75
N TYR A 285 5.80 5.05 2.05
CA TYR A 285 5.58 3.75 2.64
C TYR A 285 6.87 3.23 3.30
N GLY A 286 8.00 3.27 2.58
CA GLY A 286 9.32 2.87 3.07
C GLY A 286 9.78 3.66 4.29
N GLN A 287 9.49 4.97 4.37
CA GLN A 287 9.80 5.81 5.52
C GLN A 287 9.05 5.43 6.80
N GLN A 288 7.86 4.84 6.67
CA GLN A 288 7.17 4.31 7.84
C GLN A 288 7.74 2.95 8.23
N VAL A 289 8.05 2.11 7.25
CA VAL A 289 8.68 0.81 7.49
C VAL A 289 10.05 0.97 8.12
N SER A 290 10.87 1.93 7.72
CA SER A 290 12.24 2.13 8.22
C SER A 290 12.32 2.45 9.71
N THR A 291 11.18 2.76 10.35
CA THR A 291 11.08 2.87 11.82
C THR A 291 11.20 1.52 12.53
N ASP A 292 11.07 0.43 11.78
CA ASP A 292 11.33 -0.96 12.15
C ASP A 292 12.74 -1.36 11.66
N ARG A 293 13.61 -1.76 12.58
CA ARG A 293 15.00 -2.14 12.26
C ARG A 293 15.12 -3.53 11.65
N ASP A 294 14.03 -4.31 11.63
CA ASP A 294 13.99 -5.72 11.19
C ASP A 294 13.39 -5.89 9.78
N ALA A 295 13.39 -4.82 8.97
CA ALA A 295 12.74 -4.79 7.68
C ALA A 295 13.71 -4.56 6.50
N THR A 296 13.44 -5.22 5.37
CA THR A 296 14.15 -5.02 4.09
C THR A 296 13.15 -4.96 2.93
N MET A 297 13.52 -4.25 1.87
CA MET A 297 12.72 -4.15 0.64
C MET A 297 13.44 -4.87 -0.50
N LEU A 298 12.78 -5.84 -1.13
CA LEU A 298 13.36 -6.66 -2.19
C LEU A 298 12.60 -6.48 -3.50
N PHE A 299 13.30 -6.10 -4.56
CA PHE A 299 12.73 -5.86 -5.88
C PHE A 299 12.82 -7.13 -6.74
N CYS A 300 11.66 -7.63 -7.17
CA CYS A 300 11.57 -8.87 -7.94
C CYS A 300 12.30 -8.77 -9.30
N ALA A 301 13.06 -9.79 -9.68
CA ALA A 301 13.88 -9.78 -10.91
C ALA A 301 13.12 -9.41 -12.20
N ARG A 302 11.85 -9.79 -12.32
CA ARG A 302 11.03 -9.49 -13.51
C ARG A 302 10.30 -8.16 -13.37
N GLY A 303 9.42 -8.04 -12.38
CA GLY A 303 8.56 -6.85 -12.22
C GLY A 303 9.18 -5.69 -11.44
N GLY A 304 10.16 -5.95 -10.59
CA GLY A 304 10.68 -4.99 -9.62
C GLY A 304 11.89 -4.19 -10.10
N LEU A 305 12.68 -4.67 -11.06
CA LEU A 305 13.95 -4.02 -11.41
C LEU A 305 13.75 -2.63 -12.05
N GLY A 306 12.80 -2.48 -12.97
CA GLY A 306 12.45 -1.16 -13.51
C GLY A 306 11.84 -0.24 -12.46
N ILE A 307 11.10 -0.77 -11.47
CA ILE A 307 10.62 0.01 -10.34
C ILE A 307 11.80 0.52 -9.51
N ARG A 308 12.78 -0.35 -9.21
CA ARG A 308 13.97 0.04 -8.44
C ARG A 308 14.74 1.15 -9.11
N GLU A 309 14.95 1.05 -10.43
CA GLU A 309 15.66 2.07 -11.20
C GLU A 309 14.97 3.43 -11.09
N ALA A 310 13.66 3.48 -11.38
CA ALA A 310 12.88 4.72 -11.26
C ALA A 310 12.87 5.26 -9.81
N PHE A 311 12.82 4.36 -8.82
CA PHE A 311 12.75 4.71 -7.41
C PHE A 311 14.06 5.30 -6.86
N GLU A 312 15.20 4.67 -7.13
CA GLU A 312 16.51 5.16 -6.70
C GLU A 312 16.86 6.48 -7.40
N ARG A 313 16.52 6.61 -8.69
CA ARG A 313 16.72 7.85 -9.45
C ARG A 313 15.89 9.00 -8.90
N LEU A 314 14.61 8.76 -8.58
CA LEU A 314 13.74 9.77 -7.97
C LEU A 314 14.24 10.18 -6.58
N GLN A 315 14.69 9.24 -5.75
CA GLN A 315 15.26 9.56 -4.44
C GLN A 315 16.51 10.45 -4.57
N SER A 316 17.37 10.15 -5.54
CA SER A 316 18.57 10.93 -5.79
C SER A 316 18.26 12.34 -6.29
N VAL A 317 17.31 12.49 -7.23
CA VAL A 317 16.96 13.80 -7.82
C VAL A 317 16.26 14.70 -6.79
N LEU A 318 15.43 14.12 -5.94
CA LEU A 318 14.65 14.88 -4.95
C LEU A 318 15.29 14.97 -3.56
N ASP A 319 16.49 14.43 -3.37
CA ASP A 319 17.19 14.32 -2.08
C ASP A 319 16.28 13.72 -0.98
N LEU A 320 15.72 12.54 -1.26
CA LEU A 320 14.80 11.84 -0.38
C LEU A 320 15.47 10.62 0.26
N PRO A 321 16.31 10.78 1.30
CA PRO A 321 17.07 9.68 1.89
C PRO A 321 16.16 8.64 2.54
N LEU A 322 16.44 7.35 2.31
CA LEU A 322 15.73 6.23 2.94
C LEU A 322 16.72 5.22 3.52
N SER A 323 16.65 5.00 4.83
CA SER A 323 17.54 4.08 5.57
C SER A 323 17.19 2.59 5.42
N LEU A 324 16.03 2.26 4.83
CA LEU A 324 15.59 0.88 4.64
C LEU A 324 16.50 0.13 3.67
N LYS A 325 17.03 -1.04 4.03
CA LYS A 325 17.84 -1.87 3.12
C LYS A 325 17.03 -2.24 1.88
N ARG A 326 17.68 -2.18 0.70
CA ARG A 326 17.05 -2.45 -0.60
C ARG A 326 17.93 -3.37 -1.44
N GLU A 327 17.39 -4.51 -1.86
CA GLU A 327 18.11 -5.46 -2.71
C GLU A 327 17.25 -6.01 -3.86
N ASN A 328 17.90 -6.66 -4.84
CA ASN A 328 17.21 -7.34 -5.93
C ASN A 328 17.13 -8.84 -5.62
N ILE A 329 15.96 -9.45 -5.86
CA ILE A 329 15.72 -10.85 -5.54
C ILE A 329 15.54 -11.69 -6.81
N LEU A 330 16.29 -12.80 -6.88
CA LEU A 330 16.20 -13.82 -7.92
C LEU A 330 14.94 -14.67 -7.71
N ILE A 331 13.78 -14.10 -8.05
CA ILE A 331 12.46 -14.70 -7.83
C ILE A 331 11.65 -14.77 -9.13
N SER A 332 10.82 -15.79 -9.20
CA SER A 332 9.68 -15.90 -10.11
C SER A 332 8.57 -16.67 -9.39
N ARG A 333 7.37 -16.71 -9.97
CA ARG A 333 6.29 -17.55 -9.42
C ARG A 333 6.70 -19.02 -9.35
N LEU A 334 7.55 -19.47 -10.27
CA LEU A 334 8.13 -20.82 -10.28
C LEU A 334 9.06 -21.06 -9.09
N ILE A 335 9.99 -20.14 -8.82
CA ILE A 335 10.90 -20.25 -7.66
C ILE A 335 10.10 -20.26 -6.35
N ALA A 336 9.10 -19.37 -6.22
CA ALA A 336 8.21 -19.36 -5.06
C ALA A 336 7.41 -20.67 -4.91
N ALA A 337 6.94 -21.26 -6.02
CA ALA A 337 6.24 -22.52 -6.01
C ALA A 337 7.12 -23.66 -5.48
N ARG A 338 8.42 -23.71 -5.84
CA ARG A 338 9.35 -24.71 -5.30
C ARG A 338 9.44 -24.64 -3.77
N SER A 339 9.51 -23.43 -3.20
CA SER A 339 9.51 -23.27 -1.74
C SER A 339 8.24 -23.81 -1.10
N ALA A 340 7.08 -23.55 -1.71
CA ALA A 340 5.80 -24.06 -1.21
C ALA A 340 5.64 -25.59 -1.39
N VAL A 341 6.20 -26.17 -2.47
CA VAL A 341 6.26 -27.64 -2.66
C VAL A 341 7.16 -28.30 -1.63
N ALA A 342 8.35 -27.75 -1.40
CA ALA A 342 9.29 -28.27 -0.39
C ALA A 342 8.68 -28.23 1.03
N ALA A 343 7.85 -27.23 1.32
CA ALA A 343 7.08 -27.14 2.57
C ALA A 343 5.78 -27.99 2.58
N ARG A 344 5.48 -28.73 1.49
CA ARG A 344 4.23 -29.48 1.29
C ARG A 344 2.97 -28.65 1.54
N SER A 345 2.99 -27.38 1.18
CA SER A 345 1.88 -26.48 1.43
C SER A 345 0.75 -26.68 0.40
N PRO A 346 -0.52 -26.82 0.82
CA PRO A 346 -1.64 -26.92 -0.12
C PRO A 346 -1.83 -25.64 -0.96
N ALA A 347 -1.29 -24.50 -0.54
CA ALA A 347 -1.37 -23.25 -1.30
C ALA A 347 -0.76 -23.35 -2.70
N VAL A 348 0.23 -24.24 -2.90
CA VAL A 348 0.84 -24.46 -4.22
C VAL A 348 -0.05 -25.29 -5.13
N LEU A 349 -0.87 -26.18 -4.58
CA LEU A 349 -1.77 -27.04 -5.37
C LEU A 349 -2.83 -26.21 -6.09
N ASP A 350 -3.35 -25.16 -5.44
CA ASP A 350 -4.27 -24.20 -6.07
C ASP A 350 -3.64 -23.48 -7.27
N GLU A 351 -2.38 -23.07 -7.15
CA GLU A 351 -1.66 -22.37 -8.22
C GLU A 351 -1.35 -23.33 -9.37
N LEU A 352 -0.78 -24.50 -9.06
CA LEU A 352 -0.44 -25.52 -10.06
C LEU A 352 -1.68 -26.05 -10.77
N GLY A 353 -2.75 -26.36 -10.05
CA GLY A 353 -3.98 -26.91 -10.63
C GLY A 353 -4.59 -25.98 -11.69
N ARG A 354 -4.49 -24.67 -11.52
CA ARG A 354 -4.99 -23.68 -12.49
C ARG A 354 -4.03 -23.48 -13.66
N GLU A 355 -2.74 -23.38 -13.38
CA GLU A 355 -1.73 -23.10 -14.41
C GLU A 355 -1.50 -24.35 -15.31
N PHE A 356 -1.77 -25.54 -14.77
CA PHE A 356 -1.57 -26.84 -15.41
C PHE A 356 -2.86 -27.65 -15.59
N GLU A 357 -4.03 -27.01 -15.61
CA GLU A 357 -5.37 -27.65 -15.69
C GLU A 357 -5.49 -28.73 -16.80
N CYS A 358 -4.81 -28.53 -17.93
CA CYS A 358 -4.81 -29.47 -19.07
C CYS A 358 -3.45 -30.14 -19.32
N ALA A 359 -2.49 -30.02 -18.40
CA ALA A 359 -1.16 -30.60 -18.56
C ALA A 359 -1.05 -31.96 -17.87
N SER A 360 0.03 -32.69 -18.12
CA SER A 360 0.32 -33.96 -17.41
C SER A 360 1.15 -33.73 -16.14
N PHE A 361 1.18 -34.70 -15.23
CA PHE A 361 2.12 -34.67 -14.09
C PHE A 361 3.57 -34.51 -14.54
N ALA A 362 3.97 -35.15 -15.65
CA ALA A 362 5.30 -35.01 -16.23
C ALA A 362 5.59 -33.57 -16.66
N ALA A 363 4.61 -32.88 -17.26
CA ALA A 363 4.77 -31.48 -17.63
C ALA A 363 4.95 -30.57 -16.39
N VAL A 364 4.24 -30.86 -15.30
CA VAL A 364 4.43 -30.16 -14.01
C VAL A 364 5.81 -30.46 -13.42
N ALA A 365 6.24 -31.72 -13.46
CA ALA A 365 7.56 -32.15 -12.99
C ALA A 365 8.69 -31.44 -13.74
N HIS A 366 8.63 -31.37 -15.08
CA HIS A 366 9.60 -30.65 -15.89
C HIS A 366 9.57 -29.14 -15.71
N ALA A 367 8.41 -28.56 -15.36
CA ALA A 367 8.32 -27.14 -15.06
C ALA A 367 8.93 -26.79 -13.69
N LEU A 368 8.64 -27.60 -12.67
CA LEU A 368 9.16 -27.41 -11.31
C LEU A 368 10.61 -27.87 -11.16
N GLY A 369 11.02 -28.90 -11.88
CA GLY A 369 12.39 -29.35 -11.96
C GLY A 369 13.33 -28.42 -12.71
N LYS A 370 14.62 -28.66 -12.57
CA LYS A 370 15.68 -28.22 -13.48
C LYS A 370 16.05 -29.33 -14.48
N GLY A 371 15.93 -30.59 -14.07
CA GLY A 371 16.32 -31.77 -14.86
C GLY A 371 15.34 -32.21 -15.95
N SER A 372 15.81 -33.16 -16.77
CA SER A 372 14.96 -34.01 -17.59
C SER A 372 14.80 -35.35 -16.89
N TYR A 373 13.56 -35.80 -16.75
CA TYR A 373 13.19 -36.99 -16.00
C TYR A 373 12.65 -38.05 -16.96
N ASP A 374 13.07 -39.30 -16.78
CA ASP A 374 12.41 -40.44 -17.41
C ASP A 374 11.30 -40.92 -16.46
N LEU A 375 10.07 -40.49 -16.74
CA LEU A 375 8.92 -40.71 -15.87
C LEU A 375 7.99 -41.78 -16.45
N PRO A 376 7.47 -42.72 -15.63
CA PRO A 376 6.60 -43.79 -16.08
C PRO A 376 5.24 -43.27 -16.56
N ASP A 377 4.46 -44.13 -17.22
CA ASP A 377 3.18 -43.75 -17.86
C ASP A 377 2.16 -43.12 -16.90
N GLU A 378 2.22 -43.42 -15.59
CA GLU A 378 1.41 -42.77 -14.56
C GLU A 378 1.59 -41.25 -14.55
N TRP A 379 2.79 -40.74 -14.83
CA TRP A 379 3.08 -39.31 -14.91
C TRP A 379 2.56 -38.66 -16.21
N ARG A 380 2.15 -39.46 -17.19
CA ARG A 380 1.55 -38.96 -18.44
C ARG A 380 0.06 -38.67 -18.29
N GLN A 381 -0.55 -39.09 -17.19
CA GLN A 381 -1.94 -38.76 -16.85
C GLN A 381 -2.12 -37.25 -16.68
N ILE A 382 -3.36 -36.78 -16.92
CA ILE A 382 -3.76 -35.40 -16.66
C ILE A 382 -3.47 -35.06 -15.21
N PHE A 383 -2.89 -33.89 -14.99
CA PHE A 383 -2.50 -33.39 -13.70
C PHE A 383 -3.71 -33.22 -12.77
N ASP A 384 -3.69 -33.93 -11.65
CA ASP A 384 -4.59 -33.73 -10.53
C ASP A 384 -3.79 -33.18 -9.35
N ALA A 385 -4.06 -31.91 -9.02
CA ALA A 385 -3.33 -31.21 -7.96
C ALA A 385 -3.42 -31.94 -6.61
N SER A 386 -4.53 -32.61 -6.30
CA SER A 386 -4.71 -33.31 -5.02
C SER A 386 -3.76 -34.50 -4.86
N ARG A 387 -3.33 -35.11 -5.96
CA ARG A 387 -2.42 -36.27 -5.99
C ARG A 387 -0.95 -35.88 -6.14
N PHE A 388 -0.63 -34.59 -6.26
CA PHE A 388 0.71 -34.17 -6.67
C PHE A 388 1.80 -34.55 -5.65
N PHE A 389 1.53 -34.41 -4.36
CA PHE A 389 2.49 -34.81 -3.33
C PHE A 389 2.69 -36.32 -3.28
N ASP A 390 1.62 -37.10 -3.44
CA ASP A 390 1.70 -38.57 -3.51
C ASP A 390 2.55 -39.01 -4.71
N MET A 391 2.42 -38.32 -5.85
CA MET A 391 3.25 -38.58 -7.03
C MET A 391 4.72 -38.31 -6.74
N LEU A 392 5.06 -37.21 -6.06
CA LEU A 392 6.44 -36.90 -5.67
C LEU A 392 7.05 -37.93 -4.70
N ASP A 393 6.23 -38.59 -3.89
CA ASP A 393 6.65 -39.63 -2.94
C ASP A 393 6.90 -41.00 -3.60
N THR A 394 6.57 -41.17 -4.88
CA THR A 394 6.92 -42.37 -5.65
C THR A 394 8.42 -42.45 -5.92
N THR A 395 8.94 -43.66 -6.19
CA THR A 395 10.35 -43.85 -6.58
C THR A 395 10.73 -43.03 -7.82
N ALA A 396 9.82 -42.89 -8.78
CA ALA A 396 10.03 -42.03 -9.96
C ALA A 396 9.99 -40.54 -9.63
N GLY A 397 9.17 -40.13 -8.66
CA GLY A 397 9.04 -38.75 -8.19
C GLY A 397 10.19 -38.25 -7.35
N SER A 398 10.92 -39.14 -6.68
CA SER A 398 12.02 -38.79 -5.77
C SER A 398 13.10 -37.93 -6.44
N ALA A 399 13.43 -38.18 -7.71
CA ALA A 399 14.40 -37.38 -8.46
C ALA A 399 13.91 -35.94 -8.70
N VAL A 400 12.60 -35.79 -8.98
CA VAL A 400 11.95 -34.47 -9.16
C VAL A 400 11.93 -33.71 -7.84
N ALA A 401 11.55 -34.38 -6.75
CA ALA A 401 11.50 -33.81 -5.40
C ALA A 401 12.89 -33.31 -4.96
N GLN A 402 13.93 -34.13 -5.15
CA GLN A 402 15.30 -33.78 -4.78
C GLN A 402 15.82 -32.55 -5.55
N ASP A 403 15.47 -32.41 -6.83
CA ASP A 403 15.86 -31.25 -7.64
C ASP A 403 15.09 -29.98 -7.22
N ILE A 404 13.80 -30.12 -6.88
CA ILE A 404 13.01 -29.03 -6.29
C ILE A 404 13.64 -28.56 -4.99
N ASP A 405 13.99 -29.48 -4.08
CA ASP A 405 14.62 -29.16 -2.80
C ASP A 405 15.98 -28.51 -2.99
N SER A 406 16.81 -29.05 -3.89
CA SER A 406 18.12 -28.47 -4.22
C SER A 406 18.01 -27.03 -4.74
N GLN A 407 17.03 -26.76 -5.61
CA GLN A 407 16.76 -25.41 -6.10
C GLN A 407 16.21 -24.48 -5.00
N ASN A 408 15.38 -25.00 -4.09
CA ASN A 408 14.87 -24.26 -2.96
C ASN A 408 15.97 -23.91 -1.94
N ASP A 409 16.94 -24.80 -1.73
CA ASP A 409 18.08 -24.55 -0.85
C ASP A 409 18.95 -23.41 -1.37
N TYR A 410 19.23 -23.37 -2.68
CA TYR A 410 19.88 -22.20 -3.28
C TYR A 410 19.06 -20.92 -3.08
N PHE A 411 17.73 -21.00 -3.17
CA PHE A 411 16.89 -19.83 -2.94
C PHE A 411 16.91 -19.36 -1.49
N LYS A 412 16.91 -20.27 -0.50
CA LYS A 412 17.06 -19.94 0.92
C LYS A 412 18.41 -19.27 1.21
N ILE A 413 19.49 -19.78 0.62
CA ILE A 413 20.82 -19.14 0.71
C ILE A 413 20.76 -17.72 0.11
N HIS A 414 20.13 -17.55 -1.05
CA HIS A 414 19.97 -16.25 -1.69
C HIS A 414 19.20 -15.26 -0.80
N ILE A 415 18.10 -15.69 -0.17
CA ILE A 415 17.37 -14.87 0.80
C ILE A 415 18.28 -14.45 1.95
N GLY A 416 19.03 -15.38 2.56
CA GLY A 416 19.98 -15.06 3.62
C GLY A 416 21.04 -14.03 3.19
N GLN A 417 21.56 -14.14 1.96
CA GLN A 417 22.55 -13.20 1.41
C GLN A 417 22.00 -11.78 1.25
N ILE A 418 20.76 -11.62 0.77
CA ILE A 418 20.19 -10.29 0.47
C ILE A 418 19.39 -9.69 1.62
N ALA A 419 18.70 -10.50 2.41
CA ALA A 419 17.89 -10.03 3.54
C ALA A 419 18.71 -9.87 4.82
N GLY A 420 19.79 -10.66 4.99
CA GLY A 420 20.51 -10.72 6.26
C GLY A 420 19.59 -11.23 7.38
N ASP A 421 19.64 -10.59 8.55
CA ASP A 421 18.83 -10.97 9.71
C ASP A 421 17.38 -10.46 9.65
N ALA A 422 17.00 -9.72 8.59
CA ALA A 422 15.68 -9.11 8.48
C ALA A 422 14.58 -10.18 8.38
N LYS A 423 13.66 -10.18 9.35
CA LYS A 423 12.49 -11.08 9.36
C LYS A 423 11.35 -10.54 8.53
N ARG A 424 11.22 -9.22 8.40
CA ARG A 424 10.17 -8.58 7.60
C ARG A 424 10.69 -8.24 6.20
N ILE A 425 10.12 -8.90 5.19
CA ILE A 425 10.54 -8.76 3.80
C ILE A 425 9.40 -8.14 3.00
N ILE A 426 9.66 -6.98 2.40
CA ILE A 426 8.70 -6.28 1.54
C ILE A 426 9.10 -6.50 0.09
N LEU A 427 8.32 -7.29 -0.63
CA LEU A 427 8.52 -7.53 -2.06
C LEU A 427 7.95 -6.36 -2.87
N CYS A 428 8.72 -5.88 -3.84
CA CYS A 428 8.28 -4.90 -4.84
C CYS A 428 8.08 -5.60 -6.19
N ASP A 429 6.85 -5.63 -6.68
CA ASP A 429 6.49 -6.38 -7.90
C ASP A 429 5.45 -5.63 -8.76
N THR A 430 5.25 -6.11 -9.99
CA THR A 430 4.20 -5.68 -10.94
C THR A 430 3.10 -6.72 -11.11
N GLY A 431 2.95 -7.64 -10.17
CA GLY A 431 1.76 -8.50 -10.09
C GLY A 431 0.50 -7.72 -9.70
N LEU A 432 -0.68 -8.30 -9.98
CA LEU A 432 -1.97 -7.79 -9.48
C LEU A 432 -2.48 -8.53 -8.25
N TYR A 433 -2.27 -9.84 -8.19
CA TYR A 433 -2.92 -10.70 -7.21
C TYR A 433 -2.00 -11.05 -6.04
N GLY A 434 -0.68 -11.04 -6.22
CA GLY A 434 0.28 -11.39 -5.16
C GLY A 434 0.53 -12.89 -4.99
N SER A 435 0.39 -13.72 -6.04
CA SER A 435 0.66 -15.17 -5.95
C SER A 435 2.07 -15.50 -5.45
N THR A 436 3.08 -14.74 -5.88
CA THR A 436 4.47 -14.94 -5.43
C THR A 436 4.58 -14.80 -3.90
N GLN A 437 3.95 -13.77 -3.34
CA GLN A 437 3.91 -13.54 -1.88
C GLN A 437 3.18 -14.67 -1.16
N ARG A 438 2.02 -15.09 -1.67
CA ARG A 438 1.25 -16.21 -1.11
C ARG A 438 2.08 -17.49 -1.04
N LEU A 439 2.79 -17.82 -2.12
CA LEU A 439 3.65 -19.00 -2.20
C LEU A 439 4.87 -18.90 -1.29
N LEU A 440 5.51 -17.73 -1.21
CA LEU A 440 6.66 -17.52 -0.33
C LEU A 440 6.28 -17.60 1.15
N SER A 441 5.19 -16.95 1.56
CA SER A 441 4.68 -17.08 2.94
C SER A 441 4.32 -18.51 3.32
N ALA A 442 3.89 -19.31 2.34
CA ALA A 442 3.59 -20.72 2.55
C ALA A 442 4.84 -21.61 2.62
N GLY A 443 5.88 -21.28 1.86
CA GLY A 443 7.11 -22.06 1.75
C GLY A 443 8.19 -21.72 2.77
N LEU A 444 8.20 -20.49 3.29
CA LEU A 444 9.23 -19.92 4.16
C LEU A 444 8.57 -19.15 5.34
N PRO A 445 7.87 -19.84 6.25
CA PRO A 445 7.10 -19.21 7.32
C PRO A 445 7.95 -18.48 8.38
N GLU A 446 9.26 -18.72 8.41
CA GLU A 446 10.22 -18.01 9.25
C GLU A 446 10.36 -16.53 8.89
N HIS A 447 10.00 -16.16 7.65
CA HIS A 447 9.98 -14.78 7.17
C HIS A 447 8.55 -14.26 7.03
N ARG A 448 8.36 -13.00 7.40
CA ARG A 448 7.12 -12.28 7.15
C ARG A 448 7.20 -11.57 5.80
N PHE A 449 6.65 -12.20 4.77
CA PHE A 449 6.54 -11.58 3.45
C PHE A 449 5.32 -10.67 3.34
N GLU A 450 5.59 -9.43 2.95
CA GLU A 450 4.62 -8.44 2.50
C GLU A 450 4.90 -8.13 1.02
N THR A 451 3.93 -7.57 0.30
CA THR A 451 4.15 -7.10 -1.07
C THR A 451 3.54 -5.74 -1.29
N VAL A 452 4.33 -4.86 -1.89
CA VAL A 452 3.87 -3.59 -2.46
C VAL A 452 3.97 -3.68 -3.97
N GLN A 453 2.88 -3.31 -4.64
CA GLN A 453 2.77 -3.36 -6.08
C GLN A 453 2.00 -2.12 -6.57
N PHE A 454 2.09 -1.84 -7.86
CA PHE A 454 1.43 -0.66 -8.43
C PHE A 454 -0.10 -0.72 -8.24
N ALA A 455 -0.71 -1.88 -8.47
CA ALA A 455 -2.14 -2.12 -8.26
C ALA A 455 -2.40 -3.48 -7.63
N ARG A 456 -3.46 -3.61 -6.82
CA ARG A 456 -3.98 -4.89 -6.32
C ARG A 456 -5.39 -5.13 -6.85
N CYS A 457 -5.60 -6.31 -7.44
CA CYS A 457 -6.85 -6.68 -8.09
C CYS A 457 -7.09 -8.20 -8.04
N ASN A 458 -8.29 -8.60 -7.66
CA ASN A 458 -8.77 -9.99 -7.72
C ASN A 458 -9.76 -10.19 -8.87
N TYR A 459 -9.30 -10.02 -10.11
CA TYR A 459 -10.17 -10.17 -11.28
C TYR A 459 -10.64 -11.61 -11.51
N LYS A 460 -9.93 -12.60 -10.95
CA LYS A 460 -10.23 -14.03 -11.05
C LYS A 460 -11.19 -14.55 -9.95
N GLY A 461 -11.54 -13.73 -8.95
CA GLY A 461 -12.44 -14.14 -7.87
C GLY A 461 -11.88 -15.23 -6.97
N LEU A 462 -10.57 -15.24 -6.75
CA LEU A 462 -9.84 -16.25 -5.99
C LEU A 462 -9.87 -15.94 -4.49
N SER A 463 -9.32 -16.83 -3.65
CA SER A 463 -9.13 -16.54 -2.22
C SER A 463 -8.37 -15.23 -2.00
N GLU A 464 -8.73 -14.49 -0.95
CA GLU A 464 -8.13 -13.21 -0.59
C GLU A 464 -7.38 -13.31 0.76
N ASP A 465 -7.09 -14.52 1.25
CA ASP A 465 -6.53 -14.74 2.60
C ASP A 465 -5.17 -14.05 2.80
N HIS A 466 -4.37 -13.95 1.74
CA HIS A 466 -3.06 -13.28 1.76
C HIS A 466 -3.14 -11.77 1.52
N PHE A 467 -4.30 -11.22 1.14
CA PHE A 467 -4.46 -9.79 0.84
C PHE A 467 -4.13 -8.83 1.98
N PRO A 468 -4.28 -9.18 3.28
CA PRO A 468 -3.75 -8.35 4.36
C PRO A 468 -2.24 -8.06 4.27
N ASN A 469 -1.49 -8.90 3.54
CA ASN A 469 -0.05 -8.76 3.31
C ASN A 469 0.29 -8.32 1.86
N VAL A 470 -0.70 -7.88 1.07
CA VAL A 470 -0.49 -7.36 -0.30
C VAL A 470 -1.14 -5.99 -0.46
N ALA A 471 -0.35 -5.01 -0.89
CA ALA A 471 -0.79 -3.64 -1.06
C ALA A 471 -0.61 -3.13 -2.50
N GLY A 472 -1.72 -2.69 -3.11
CA GLY A 472 -1.68 -1.82 -4.28
C GLY A 472 -1.50 -0.37 -3.83
N LEU A 473 -0.35 0.26 -4.11
CA LEU A 473 -0.11 1.63 -3.64
C LEU A 473 -0.93 2.67 -4.42
N VAL A 474 -1.16 2.44 -5.71
CA VAL A 474 -1.91 3.36 -6.59
C VAL A 474 -3.38 2.96 -6.68
N VAL A 475 -3.65 1.66 -6.90
CA VAL A 475 -5.01 1.13 -7.12
C VAL A 475 -5.26 -0.09 -6.25
N GLU A 476 -6.41 -0.12 -5.57
CA GLU A 476 -6.95 -1.30 -4.92
C GLU A 476 -8.44 -1.43 -5.22
N ASP A 477 -8.76 -2.21 -6.24
CA ASP A 477 -10.13 -2.42 -6.67
C ASP A 477 -10.26 -3.80 -7.32
N ARG A 478 -11.42 -4.43 -7.20
CA ARG A 478 -11.68 -5.73 -7.83
C ARG A 478 -11.86 -5.64 -9.34
N PHE A 479 -12.31 -4.48 -9.83
CA PHE A 479 -12.61 -4.24 -11.24
C PHE A 479 -12.33 -2.78 -11.61
N TYR A 480 -12.25 -2.51 -12.91
CA TYR A 480 -12.24 -1.15 -13.46
C TYR A 480 -13.53 -0.39 -13.08
N ASP A 481 -13.38 0.80 -12.51
CA ASP A 481 -14.46 1.75 -12.23
C ASP A 481 -14.27 3.01 -13.10
N PRO A 482 -15.16 3.31 -14.07
CA PRO A 482 -15.03 4.46 -14.95
C PRO A 482 -15.07 5.81 -14.23
N PHE A 483 -15.57 5.86 -12.99
CA PHE A 483 -15.57 7.06 -12.14
C PHE A 483 -14.28 7.23 -11.32
N LYS A 484 -13.43 6.19 -11.25
CA LYS A 484 -12.11 6.24 -10.61
C LYS A 484 -11.01 6.14 -11.66
N THR A 485 -10.50 7.29 -12.13
CA THR A 485 -9.53 7.38 -13.24
C THR A 485 -8.36 6.40 -13.13
N ARG A 486 -7.72 6.29 -11.96
CA ARG A 486 -6.55 5.42 -11.74
C ARG A 486 -6.83 3.94 -12.01
N THR A 487 -8.06 3.46 -11.84
CA THR A 487 -8.41 2.05 -12.10
C THR A 487 -8.30 1.67 -13.58
N VAL A 488 -8.08 2.63 -14.49
CA VAL A 488 -7.93 2.36 -15.93
C VAL A 488 -6.77 1.42 -16.25
N VAL A 489 -5.73 1.36 -15.41
CA VAL A 489 -4.65 0.38 -15.57
C VAL A 489 -5.16 -1.06 -15.53
N LEU A 490 -6.28 -1.34 -14.85
CA LEU A 490 -6.88 -2.67 -14.82
C LEU A 490 -7.51 -3.08 -16.16
N ARG A 491 -7.71 -2.14 -17.09
CA ARG A 491 -8.17 -2.42 -18.45
C ARG A 491 -7.05 -2.88 -19.38
N TYR A 492 -5.82 -2.48 -19.08
CA TYR A 492 -4.65 -2.87 -19.84
C TYR A 492 -3.44 -3.05 -18.92
N TRP A 493 -3.56 -3.93 -17.93
CA TRP A 493 -2.51 -4.12 -16.92
C TRP A 493 -1.16 -4.49 -17.54
N HIS A 494 -1.23 -5.19 -18.66
CA HIS A 494 -0.07 -5.67 -19.38
C HIS A 494 0.91 -4.56 -19.78
N ILE A 495 0.44 -3.30 -19.93
CA ILE A 495 1.32 -2.17 -20.19
C ILE A 495 2.20 -1.83 -18.98
N ILE A 496 1.68 -1.99 -17.75
CA ILE A 496 2.41 -1.72 -16.52
C ILE A 496 3.51 -2.76 -16.30
N GLU A 497 3.21 -4.03 -16.58
CA GLU A 497 4.24 -5.08 -16.52
C GLU A 497 5.34 -4.82 -17.56
N SER A 498 4.99 -4.57 -18.82
CA SER A 498 5.99 -4.27 -19.85
C SER A 498 6.77 -2.98 -19.60
N LEU A 499 6.18 -2.03 -18.86
CA LEU A 499 6.84 -0.78 -18.50
C LEU A 499 8.04 -1.00 -17.58
N PHE A 500 7.98 -1.97 -16.67
CA PHE A 500 9.03 -2.21 -15.68
C PHE A 500 9.83 -3.49 -15.90
N GLU A 501 9.39 -4.35 -16.82
CA GLU A 501 10.04 -5.62 -17.15
C GLU A 501 11.31 -5.38 -17.99
N PRO A 502 12.49 -5.78 -17.49
CA PRO A 502 13.73 -5.71 -18.26
C PRO A 502 13.83 -6.85 -19.27
N ALA A 503 14.69 -6.69 -20.27
CA ALA A 503 14.94 -7.70 -21.31
C ALA A 503 15.84 -8.86 -20.83
N ILE A 504 15.45 -9.53 -19.74
CA ILE A 504 16.15 -10.70 -19.19
C ILE A 504 15.20 -11.90 -19.09
N PRO A 505 15.73 -13.15 -19.16
CA PRO A 505 14.92 -14.34 -18.91
C PRO A 505 14.34 -14.34 -17.49
N SER A 506 13.11 -14.86 -17.35
CA SER A 506 12.57 -15.16 -16.01
C SER A 506 13.47 -16.14 -15.26
N VAL A 507 13.57 -15.94 -13.94
CA VAL A 507 14.36 -16.83 -13.06
C VAL A 507 13.70 -18.21 -13.02
N LYS A 508 14.41 -19.19 -13.56
CA LYS A 508 14.01 -20.61 -13.62
C LYS A 508 14.96 -21.51 -12.86
N THR A 509 16.25 -21.20 -12.83
CA THR A 509 17.26 -22.04 -12.18
C THR A 509 18.24 -21.19 -11.41
N LEU A 510 18.65 -21.71 -10.26
CA LEU A 510 19.65 -21.14 -9.36
C LEU A 510 20.85 -22.08 -9.25
N SER A 511 22.02 -21.50 -9.03
CA SER A 511 23.28 -22.22 -8.78
C SER A 511 24.24 -21.35 -7.97
N MET A 512 25.27 -21.97 -7.38
CA MET A 512 26.33 -21.24 -6.69
C MET A 512 27.35 -20.67 -7.68
N GLY A 513 27.63 -19.37 -7.56
CA GLY A 513 28.71 -18.69 -8.26
C GLY A 513 30.09 -19.01 -7.66
N ARG A 514 31.16 -18.65 -8.37
CA ARG A 514 32.55 -18.87 -7.90
C ARG A 514 32.91 -18.03 -6.68
N ASP A 515 32.20 -16.92 -6.49
CA ASP A 515 32.32 -15.98 -5.37
C ASP A 515 31.47 -16.37 -4.16
N GLY A 516 30.80 -17.53 -4.19
CA GLY A 516 29.90 -17.98 -3.14
C GLY A 516 28.54 -17.27 -3.13
N MET A 517 28.23 -16.46 -4.15
CA MET A 517 26.91 -15.83 -4.31
C MET A 517 25.99 -16.69 -5.16
N VAL A 518 24.70 -16.69 -4.86
CA VAL A 518 23.72 -17.39 -5.69
C VAL A 518 23.49 -16.61 -6.98
N ILE A 519 23.57 -17.31 -8.11
CA ILE A 519 23.31 -16.76 -9.45
C ILE A 519 22.13 -17.47 -10.10
N GLY A 520 21.41 -16.75 -10.96
CA GLY A 520 20.28 -17.28 -11.73
C GLY A 520 20.52 -17.26 -13.24
N ASN A 521 19.74 -18.04 -13.99
CA ASN A 521 19.75 -18.02 -15.46
C ASN A 521 19.34 -16.67 -16.08
N SER A 522 18.83 -15.74 -15.29
CA SER A 522 18.51 -14.36 -15.68
C SER A 522 19.75 -13.48 -15.86
N GLY A 523 20.93 -13.96 -15.49
CA GLY A 523 22.16 -13.16 -15.45
C GLY A 523 22.27 -12.34 -14.17
N GLU A 524 23.21 -11.39 -14.17
CA GLU A 524 23.47 -10.51 -13.03
C GLU A 524 22.38 -9.45 -12.90
N ILE A 525 21.68 -9.45 -11.76
CA ILE A 525 20.59 -8.51 -11.47
C ILE A 525 20.94 -7.51 -10.36
N ARG A 526 22.21 -7.38 -9.96
CA ARG A 526 22.61 -6.41 -8.94
C ARG A 526 22.31 -4.98 -9.42
N PHE A 527 21.87 -4.12 -8.52
CA PHE A 527 21.58 -2.72 -8.87
C PHE A 527 22.83 -2.03 -9.44
N GLY A 528 22.64 -1.28 -10.53
CA GLY A 528 23.73 -0.64 -11.28
C GLY A 528 24.54 -1.58 -12.19
N ARG A 529 24.26 -2.89 -12.22
CA ARG A 529 24.92 -3.85 -13.14
C ARG A 529 24.08 -4.19 -14.37
N LEU A 530 22.77 -3.98 -14.30
CA LEU A 530 21.81 -4.14 -15.38
C LEU A 530 21.12 -2.79 -15.60
N ASP A 531 20.94 -2.39 -16.86
CA ASP A 531 20.07 -1.28 -17.27
C ASP A 531 18.67 -1.82 -17.61
N PRO A 532 17.64 -1.61 -16.76
CA PRO A 532 16.30 -2.10 -17.04
C PRO A 532 15.60 -1.36 -18.19
N ALA A 533 16.08 -0.18 -18.57
CA ALA A 533 15.52 0.62 -19.65
C ALA A 533 16.08 0.24 -21.04
N ALA A 534 17.13 -0.58 -21.08
CA ALA A 534 17.70 -1.08 -22.32
C ALA A 534 16.65 -1.84 -23.14
N GLY A 535 16.32 -1.32 -24.33
CA GLY A 535 15.27 -1.88 -25.20
C GLY A 535 13.84 -1.59 -24.73
N ASN A 536 13.65 -0.74 -23.72
CA ASN A 536 12.35 -0.31 -23.21
C ASN A 536 12.15 1.22 -23.36
N PRO A 537 11.59 1.67 -24.49
CA PRO A 537 11.41 3.10 -24.77
C PRO A 537 10.49 3.81 -23.78
N LEU A 538 9.45 3.13 -23.29
CA LEU A 538 8.53 3.69 -22.30
C LEU A 538 9.24 3.99 -20.99
N LEU A 539 10.04 3.04 -20.47
CA LEU A 539 10.83 3.24 -19.26
C LEU A 539 11.91 4.30 -19.47
N THR A 540 12.57 4.32 -20.63
CA THR A 540 13.51 5.39 -21.00
C THR A 540 12.85 6.77 -20.89
N GLY A 541 11.61 6.91 -21.38
CA GLY A 541 10.83 8.14 -21.24
C GLY A 541 10.52 8.50 -19.78
N VAL A 542 10.05 7.53 -18.99
CA VAL A 542 9.81 7.71 -17.55
C VAL A 542 11.04 8.23 -16.84
N LEU A 543 12.19 7.63 -17.12
CA LEU A 543 13.46 7.96 -16.51
C LEU A 543 13.92 9.39 -16.90
N ARG A 544 13.66 9.85 -18.13
CA ARG A 544 13.89 11.25 -18.56
C ARG A 544 13.05 12.25 -17.79
N TYR A 545 11.77 11.95 -17.56
CA TYR A 545 10.91 12.81 -16.75
C TYR A 545 11.45 12.93 -15.32
N ILE A 546 11.86 11.80 -14.72
CA ILE A 546 12.40 11.77 -13.35
C ILE A 546 13.66 12.60 -13.22
N ASP A 547 14.57 12.55 -14.21
CA ASP A 547 15.79 13.38 -14.22
C ASP A 547 15.52 14.88 -14.21
N GLY A 548 14.42 15.30 -14.85
CA GLY A 548 14.02 16.70 -14.97
C GLY A 548 13.19 17.21 -13.79
N LEU A 549 13.02 16.43 -12.72
CA LEU A 549 12.19 16.82 -11.58
C LEU A 549 12.87 17.88 -10.72
N ALA A 550 12.12 18.93 -10.39
CA ALA A 550 12.55 19.95 -9.43
C ALA A 550 12.06 19.69 -7.99
N SER A 551 10.90 19.04 -7.84
CA SER A 551 10.28 18.75 -6.53
C SER A 551 9.20 17.67 -6.66
N GLY A 552 8.83 17.01 -5.56
CA GLY A 552 7.64 16.15 -5.57
C GLY A 552 6.33 16.93 -5.74
N ALA A 553 6.32 18.26 -5.49
CA ALA A 553 5.16 19.10 -5.82
C ALA A 553 4.89 19.11 -7.33
N GLN A 554 5.92 19.10 -8.18
CA GLN A 554 5.79 18.94 -9.63
C GLN A 554 5.13 17.62 -9.99
N VAL A 555 5.57 16.51 -9.39
CA VAL A 555 4.98 15.18 -9.60
C VAL A 555 3.48 15.19 -9.29
N LEU A 556 3.08 15.75 -8.14
CA LEU A 556 1.68 15.81 -7.73
C LEU A 556 0.81 16.68 -8.65
N ARG A 557 1.38 17.70 -9.30
CA ARG A 557 0.69 18.51 -10.31
C ARG A 557 0.54 17.77 -11.64
N ASP A 558 1.60 17.11 -12.09
CA ASP A 558 1.67 16.49 -13.41
C ASP A 558 0.93 15.14 -13.47
N ALA A 559 0.77 14.46 -12.34
CA ALA A 559 0.13 13.14 -12.28
C ALA A 559 -1.35 13.16 -12.71
N ASP A 560 -2.15 14.15 -12.27
CA ASP A 560 -3.58 14.22 -12.60
C ASP A 560 -3.86 14.31 -14.13
N PRO A 561 -3.25 15.24 -14.90
CA PRO A 561 -3.44 15.28 -16.35
C PRO A 561 -2.86 14.05 -17.05
N ALA A 562 -1.75 13.49 -16.57
CA ALA A 562 -1.19 12.24 -17.08
C ALA A 562 -2.16 11.07 -16.93
N TRP A 563 -2.82 10.93 -15.77
CA TRP A 563 -3.85 9.93 -15.52
C TRP A 563 -5.05 10.07 -16.46
N LEU A 564 -5.51 11.30 -16.70
CA LEU A 564 -6.61 11.56 -17.64
C LEU A 564 -6.22 11.20 -19.07
N ARG A 565 -4.99 11.53 -19.48
CA ARG A 565 -4.45 11.19 -20.80
C ARG A 565 -4.31 9.68 -20.97
N LEU A 566 -3.74 8.98 -19.98
CA LEU A 566 -3.64 7.51 -20.00
C LEU A 566 -5.03 6.86 -20.09
N LYS A 567 -6.01 7.38 -19.34
CA LYS A 567 -7.39 6.89 -19.43
C LYS A 567 -7.97 7.04 -20.84
N GLN A 568 -7.77 8.19 -21.46
CA GLN A 568 -8.20 8.39 -22.85
C GLN A 568 -7.45 7.45 -23.81
N ALA A 569 -6.13 7.29 -23.64
CA ALA A 569 -5.31 6.42 -24.48
C ALA A 569 -5.80 4.97 -24.42
N ILE A 570 -6.13 4.45 -23.24
CA ILE A 570 -6.56 3.07 -23.05
C ILE A 570 -8.02 2.85 -23.48
N VAL A 571 -8.95 3.73 -23.08
CA VAL A 571 -10.39 3.51 -23.27
C VAL A 571 -10.87 3.99 -24.64
N ASN A 572 -10.20 4.98 -25.23
CA ASN A 572 -10.52 5.52 -26.56
C ASN A 572 -9.25 5.90 -27.35
N PRO A 573 -8.43 4.91 -27.75
CA PRO A 573 -7.12 5.15 -28.37
C PRO A 573 -7.21 5.86 -29.73
N SER A 574 -6.40 6.87 -29.94
CA SER A 574 -6.06 7.41 -31.27
C SER A 574 -5.06 6.50 -32.00
N LYS A 575 -4.79 6.78 -33.29
CA LYS A 575 -3.74 6.06 -34.03
C LYS A 575 -2.36 6.21 -33.38
N ALA A 576 -2.08 7.40 -32.85
CA ALA A 576 -0.84 7.68 -32.13
C ALA A 576 -0.75 6.86 -30.84
N ASP A 577 -1.86 6.73 -30.10
CA ASP A 577 -1.91 5.90 -28.89
C ASP A 577 -1.64 4.43 -29.19
N MET A 578 -2.18 3.90 -30.30
CA MET A 578 -1.91 2.53 -30.72
C MET A 578 -0.42 2.29 -31.02
N ALA A 579 0.28 3.28 -31.59
CA ALA A 579 1.71 3.20 -31.85
C ALA A 579 2.54 3.28 -30.55
N ALA A 580 2.12 4.13 -29.61
CA ALA A 580 2.81 4.30 -28.34
C ALA A 580 2.56 3.15 -27.33
N LEU A 581 1.38 2.52 -27.36
CA LEU A 581 0.96 1.49 -26.39
C LEU A 581 0.97 0.06 -26.95
N GLY A 582 1.36 -0.12 -28.21
CA GLY A 582 1.45 -1.45 -28.83
C GLY A 582 2.54 -2.29 -28.16
N VAL A 583 2.13 -3.33 -27.42
CA VAL A 583 3.04 -4.23 -26.69
C VAL A 583 3.38 -5.45 -27.54
N ALA A 584 4.67 -5.79 -27.61
CA ALA A 584 5.20 -7.00 -28.26
C ALA A 584 4.70 -8.30 -27.55
N PRO A 585 4.65 -9.45 -28.24
CA PRO A 585 4.18 -10.72 -27.67
C PRO A 585 5.08 -11.21 -26.52
N ARG A 586 4.47 -11.88 -25.54
CA ARG A 586 5.14 -12.32 -24.29
C ARG A 586 5.34 -13.82 -24.21
N SER A 587 6.29 -14.22 -23.35
CA SER A 587 6.44 -15.58 -22.80
C SER A 587 5.45 -15.81 -21.63
N VAL A 588 4.82 -16.99 -21.62
CA VAL A 588 3.87 -17.42 -20.59
C VAL A 588 4.60 -17.80 -19.29
N ASP A 589 3.97 -17.55 -18.13
CA ASP A 589 4.48 -17.94 -16.81
C ASP A 589 4.73 -19.47 -16.75
N PHE A 590 5.63 -19.92 -15.87
CA PHE A 590 6.12 -21.31 -15.80
C PHE A 590 6.93 -21.80 -17.01
N GLY A 591 7.38 -20.89 -17.88
CA GLY A 591 8.41 -21.21 -18.87
C GLY A 591 7.93 -22.04 -20.06
N ARG A 592 6.63 -22.08 -20.33
CA ARG A 592 6.10 -22.63 -21.59
C ARG A 592 6.56 -21.77 -22.77
N GLY A 593 6.94 -22.42 -23.87
CA GLY A 593 7.38 -21.77 -25.11
C GLY A 593 6.24 -21.18 -25.95
N GLU A 594 5.01 -21.15 -25.44
CA GLU A 594 3.87 -20.62 -26.19
C GLU A 594 3.78 -19.11 -26.02
N PHE A 595 4.08 -18.38 -27.09
CA PHE A 595 3.85 -16.95 -27.18
C PHE A 595 2.36 -16.70 -27.43
N ILE A 596 1.68 -15.95 -26.55
CA ILE A 596 0.37 -15.38 -26.90
C ILE A 596 0.66 -14.24 -27.87
N ALA A 597 0.48 -14.52 -29.17
CA ALA A 597 0.71 -13.55 -30.23
C ALA A 597 -0.21 -12.33 -30.07
N THR A 598 0.36 -11.17 -29.74
CA THR A 598 -0.29 -9.89 -29.97
C THR A 598 -0.20 -9.58 -31.46
N VAL A 599 -1.38 -9.54 -32.10
CA VAL A 599 -1.60 -9.10 -33.48
C VAL A 599 -1.01 -10.02 -34.55
N THR A 600 -1.77 -11.07 -34.93
CA THR A 600 -1.66 -11.67 -36.27
C THR A 600 -2.69 -11.02 -37.20
N PRO A 601 -2.31 -10.57 -38.41
CA PRO A 601 -3.27 -10.06 -39.38
C PRO A 601 -4.08 -11.24 -39.94
N ALA A 602 -5.23 -11.54 -39.33
CA ALA A 602 -6.13 -12.57 -39.82
C ALA A 602 -6.83 -12.11 -41.11
N THR A 603 -6.38 -12.69 -42.22
CA THR A 603 -7.03 -12.68 -43.53
C THR A 603 -8.50 -13.11 -43.42
N ARG A 604 -9.40 -12.28 -43.97
CA ARG A 604 -10.85 -12.49 -44.23
C ARG A 604 -11.59 -13.48 -43.30
N ALA A 605 -11.66 -13.19 -41.99
CA ALA A 605 -12.62 -13.84 -41.09
C ALA A 605 -13.90 -12.99 -40.90
N GLY A 606 -15.06 -13.65 -40.77
CA GLY A 606 -16.37 -13.03 -40.55
C GLY A 606 -16.49 -12.25 -39.23
N MET A 607 -17.42 -11.30 -39.18
CA MET A 607 -17.57 -10.30 -38.10
C MET A 607 -17.70 -10.92 -36.69
N ALA A 608 -18.37 -12.07 -36.54
CA ALA A 608 -18.55 -12.76 -35.26
C ALA A 608 -17.24 -13.36 -34.70
N ARG A 609 -16.38 -13.93 -35.56
CA ARG A 609 -15.06 -14.47 -35.14
C ARG A 609 -14.10 -13.35 -34.74
N LYS A 610 -14.11 -12.23 -35.45
CA LYS A 610 -13.34 -11.03 -35.06
C LYS A 610 -13.79 -10.49 -33.70
N LEU A 611 -15.09 -10.43 -33.44
CA LEU A 611 -15.62 -10.01 -32.13
C LEU A 611 -15.22 -10.96 -30.98
N MET A 612 -15.13 -12.27 -31.25
CA MET A 612 -14.63 -13.25 -30.27
C MET A 612 -13.12 -13.10 -30.03
N ALA A 613 -12.32 -12.89 -31.09
CA ALA A 613 -10.88 -12.64 -30.98
C ALA A 613 -10.58 -11.37 -30.17
N VAL A 614 -11.37 -10.31 -30.34
CA VAL A 614 -11.28 -9.09 -29.51
C VAL A 614 -11.48 -9.35 -28.02
N LYS A 615 -12.31 -10.33 -27.63
CA LYS A 615 -12.53 -10.66 -26.20
C LYS A 615 -11.31 -11.31 -25.54
N SER A 616 -10.49 -12.03 -26.31
CA SER A 616 -9.27 -12.69 -25.86
C SER A 616 -8.01 -11.81 -25.98
N GLN A 617 -8.10 -10.63 -26.60
CA GLN A 617 -6.99 -9.69 -26.67
C GLN A 617 -6.68 -9.05 -25.30
N LEU A 618 -5.38 -8.86 -25.03
CA LEU A 618 -4.86 -8.25 -23.81
C LEU A 618 -5.31 -6.79 -23.63
N TRP A 619 -5.58 -6.09 -24.75
CA TRP A 619 -6.14 -4.75 -24.80
C TRP A 619 -7.34 -4.70 -25.75
N ARG A 620 -8.54 -4.90 -25.19
CA ARG A 620 -9.78 -5.00 -25.96
C ARG A 620 -10.11 -3.73 -26.74
N GLU A 621 -9.97 -2.57 -26.11
CA GLU A 621 -10.25 -1.29 -26.77
C GLU A 621 -9.28 -0.98 -27.92
N GLY A 622 -8.01 -1.36 -27.78
CA GLY A 622 -7.03 -1.25 -28.85
C GLY A 622 -7.40 -2.14 -30.05
N ALA A 623 -7.78 -3.39 -29.77
CA ALA A 623 -8.25 -4.31 -30.81
C ALA A 623 -9.51 -3.80 -31.52
N ILE A 624 -10.48 -3.22 -30.79
CA ILE A 624 -11.66 -2.57 -31.39
C ILE A 624 -11.25 -1.41 -32.30
N ALA A 625 -10.32 -0.56 -31.85
CA ALA A 625 -9.88 0.59 -32.62
C ALA A 625 -9.13 0.20 -33.91
N GLN A 626 -8.39 -0.90 -33.88
CA GLN A 626 -7.65 -1.44 -35.03
C GLN A 626 -8.57 -2.19 -36.01
N GLU A 627 -9.40 -3.10 -35.51
CA GLU A 627 -10.20 -4.01 -36.35
C GLU A 627 -11.52 -3.40 -36.84
N PHE A 628 -12.06 -2.42 -36.12
CA PHE A 628 -13.38 -1.83 -36.40
C PHE A 628 -13.37 -0.28 -36.43
N PRO A 629 -12.53 0.37 -37.27
CA PRO A 629 -12.35 1.82 -37.24
C PRO A 629 -13.65 2.62 -37.48
N ARG A 630 -14.57 2.11 -38.31
CA ARG A 630 -15.86 2.75 -38.60
C ARG A 630 -16.90 2.58 -37.48
N LEU A 631 -16.85 1.46 -36.74
CA LEU A 631 -17.78 1.15 -35.64
C LEU A 631 -17.21 1.48 -34.26
N LYS A 632 -15.93 1.88 -34.18
CA LYS A 632 -15.21 2.23 -32.95
C LYS A 632 -16.03 3.10 -31.99
N PRO A 633 -16.65 4.23 -32.40
CA PRO A 633 -17.37 5.08 -31.46
C PRO A 633 -18.56 4.38 -30.80
N ALA A 634 -19.29 3.55 -31.54
CA ALA A 634 -20.45 2.81 -31.03
C ALA A 634 -20.02 1.66 -30.10
N LEU A 635 -19.03 0.87 -30.52
CA LEU A 635 -18.54 -0.27 -29.74
C LEU A 635 -17.88 0.15 -28.43
N LEU A 636 -17.06 1.21 -28.43
CA LEU A 636 -16.43 1.71 -27.21
C LEU A 636 -17.44 2.34 -26.24
N ARG A 637 -18.49 3.00 -26.74
CA ARG A 637 -19.60 3.48 -25.89
C ARG A 637 -20.34 2.32 -25.23
N ALA A 638 -20.63 1.26 -25.97
CA ALA A 638 -21.29 0.06 -25.43
C ALA A 638 -20.44 -0.60 -24.32
N VAL A 639 -19.13 -0.74 -24.55
CA VAL A 639 -18.19 -1.23 -23.52
C VAL A 639 -18.20 -0.30 -22.30
N GLY A 640 -18.13 1.02 -22.49
CA GLY A 640 -18.19 1.99 -21.40
C GLY A 640 -19.46 1.90 -20.57
N MET A 641 -20.63 1.78 -21.21
CA MET A 641 -21.92 1.62 -20.53
C MET A 641 -21.98 0.33 -19.71
N ALA A 642 -21.50 -0.79 -20.25
CA ALA A 642 -21.47 -2.05 -19.52
C ALA A 642 -20.62 -1.96 -18.23
N HIS A 643 -19.49 -1.24 -18.27
CA HIS A 643 -18.66 -1.01 -17.09
C HIS A 643 -19.30 -0.05 -16.09
N ALA A 644 -19.96 1.02 -16.55
CA ALA A 644 -20.71 1.91 -15.67
C ALA A 644 -21.81 1.15 -14.91
N LEU A 645 -22.61 0.33 -15.62
CA LEU A 645 -23.67 -0.49 -15.02
C LEU A 645 -23.12 -1.50 -13.99
N ARG A 646 -22.00 -2.17 -14.28
CA ARG A 646 -21.32 -3.05 -13.31
C ARG A 646 -20.81 -2.29 -12.08
N GLY A 647 -20.24 -1.09 -12.29
CA GLY A 647 -19.78 -0.23 -11.20
C GLY A 647 -20.92 0.21 -10.28
N PHE A 648 -22.10 0.51 -10.83
CA PHE A 648 -23.30 0.82 -10.05
C PHE A 648 -23.83 -0.39 -9.28
N SER A 649 -23.94 -1.56 -9.92
CA SER A 649 -24.39 -2.80 -9.26
C SER A 649 -23.46 -3.23 -8.12
N ALA A 650 -22.14 -3.13 -8.31
CA ALA A 650 -21.17 -3.45 -7.25
C ALA A 650 -21.21 -2.48 -6.05
N LYS A 651 -21.71 -1.24 -6.25
CA LYS A 651 -21.93 -0.27 -5.16
C LYS A 651 -23.24 -0.48 -4.40
N LEU A 652 -24.23 -1.13 -5.01
CA LEU A 652 -25.51 -1.46 -4.36
C LEU A 652 -25.43 -2.74 -3.51
N ASN A 653 -24.47 -3.62 -3.80
CA ASN A 653 -24.25 -4.90 -3.10
C ASN A 653 -23.12 -4.82 -2.04
N ARG A 654 -22.69 -3.63 -1.64
CA ARG A 654 -21.77 -3.35 -0.53
C ARG A 654 -22.47 -2.47 0.47
#